data_AF-A0A4W3HNA9-F1
#
_entry.id   AF-A0A4W3HNA9-F1
#
_cell.length_a   1.000
_cell.length_b   1.000
_cell.length_c   1.000
_cell.angle_alpha   90.00
_cell.angle_beta   90.00
_cell.angle_gamma   90.00
#
_symmetry.space_group_name_H-M   'P 1'
#
loop_
_entity.id
_entity.type
_entity.pdbx_description
1 polymer ?
#
loop_
_entity_poly.entity_id
_entity_poly.type
_entity_poly.pdbx_seq_one_letter_code
_entity_poly.pdbx_strand_id
1 'polypeptide(L)'
;VKSFETSRGCDKESILGGNEVKSTAVVKYSSAPPPASYARLQEKTDLKLPPANWLRGISQLGETDSTSLGTSKKSKPFSSFGMAYDFIDCIGNDVDVVSDSENIKKLLKIPYSKSHVSMAVHRIGRTLLLDELDIQELFMTSTQTGDWNWLKELYQRLVDPKWQRKKKSREHFYQKAILSKFLYYSINGDCGAQAVPASTPIAQTNDPQAQAAEVEEPSWPAPLGTPASVPEEESSPKQGNVPLEATYVLEQLASAPKEQNLTTFLNEGEDSQGLKNDFVRNILWTFEDIHMLVGSNMPIFGGGKYPAVSLRLRDSNKPINILTGIDYWLDNLMCNVPELVMCFHVNGIVQRYEMIKTEDIPKLDNSSFSTKVVKDIAQNILSFLKSNCTKEGHTYWLFKASGSDIVKLYDLTTLCEEATEKYQNPFTMPVAVLLYKVASNMMLKKVQNKKHYGIIRTLLLNCIKLLDKESHPQIVASANYMISELFQLDEPPKQYGNGSSTPNENSDDSYSEEEELPEDSDENGSFSNGSDPPDDSKAVAIIKSVGELSVPEKYKSTHQIRPSCAFPVCHDTEERCRVALSYVLEGLKSVDGSIKKESDLPAADPNIPIPLKYADESECTGQKDLENNIALFLDKGNVTKLPSRSGMIPDTWQYQLKQKLILRGSKAYFVLSNAAVTLQKYGRALRYIKLALQCLDAYCCLINNLSPEVLFFLSQCLALIGDNQLMLAQNASNRAAYQEEYGYQTKEDQEILHSLHGESSCQAFIWATDLYTDLEYQLSVSCKCYEAANELLHSCDQKDCVMEQNTQVLKRLGNSRNEVGVFYMNQAAAVQTEKAASKAITTVEQELWKKSFSYFEKGIVDFEAIQDKTNAALLLCNTGRLMRLCAQAHSTVGSDFKRREYSPEEALYYNKAVDYYLKAMRSLSKRENHPAVWDSVNWELSTTYFTMATLEQDYAPLSRKAQEQIEKEVTDSMMKSLKFCDVHTESARQPLCQYRAATIHHRLASMYHNSLRNQIGDDHLRKQYRSLAELHYNKAVKLFQTLKDASCELLRVQLERVAFAEFQMANQNSNTSKLKTVSGALDIMIASEYAFQLIHCEVEGIDQEHPSDGNASEIDSSSSLNREELLKLINIFEARLSFLLLQLIKLLTTSKRKSSAFADDQMTLRNYKHAYSTLLRATAEKNIPLVQRVEVILNLLNQLSKASASEAGSV
;
A
#
# COMPACT_ATOMS: atom_id res chain seq x y z
N VAL A 1 31.69 -14.19 12.84
CA VAL A 1 32.31 -15.54 12.86
C VAL A 1 33.07 -15.69 11.55
N LYS A 2 34.41 -15.68 11.59
CA LYS A 2 35.24 -15.81 10.39
C LYS A 2 35.12 -17.23 9.85
N SER A 3 34.56 -17.35 8.66
CA SER A 3 34.54 -18.57 7.85
C SER A 3 35.98 -19.00 7.53
N PHE A 4 36.36 -20.19 7.97
CA PHE A 4 37.50 -20.88 7.38
C PHE A 4 37.03 -21.48 6.05
N GLU A 5 37.06 -20.68 4.99
CA GLU A 5 37.06 -21.18 3.62
C GLU A 5 38.38 -21.92 3.40
N THR A 6 38.33 -23.25 3.39
CA THR A 6 39.41 -24.08 2.85
C THR A 6 39.08 -24.39 1.39
N SER A 7 39.75 -23.65 0.51
CA SER A 7 40.13 -23.98 -0.88
C SER A 7 39.23 -24.95 -1.66
N ARG A 8 38.43 -24.38 -2.57
CA ARG A 8 38.02 -25.02 -3.83
C ARG A 8 39.26 -25.49 -4.59
N GLY A 9 39.27 -26.76 -5.01
CA GLY A 9 40.28 -27.29 -5.90
C GLY A 9 40.04 -28.75 -6.30
N CYS A 10 39.52 -28.94 -7.51
CA CYS A 10 39.53 -30.16 -8.32
C CYS A 10 38.44 -31.21 -8.02
N ASP A 11 37.24 -30.97 -8.56
CA ASP A 11 36.34 -32.05 -8.98
C ASP A 11 37.00 -32.84 -10.11
N LYS A 12 37.61 -33.97 -9.76
CA LYS A 12 37.77 -35.08 -10.69
C LYS A 12 36.66 -36.07 -10.36
N GLU A 13 35.62 -36.08 -11.19
CA GLU A 13 34.71 -37.21 -11.31
C GLU A 13 35.52 -38.45 -11.68
N SER A 14 35.93 -39.23 -10.67
CA SER A 14 36.34 -40.61 -10.88
C SER A 14 35.09 -41.46 -10.95
N ILE A 15 34.73 -41.86 -12.16
CA ILE A 15 33.77 -42.93 -12.43
C ILE A 15 34.35 -44.23 -11.84
N LEU A 16 33.95 -44.56 -10.62
CA LEU A 16 34.24 -45.84 -9.95
C LEU A 16 32.94 -46.35 -9.29
N GLY A 17 32.40 -47.45 -9.81
CA GLY A 17 31.48 -48.41 -9.16
C GLY A 17 30.19 -47.87 -8.53
N GLY A 18 29.03 -48.15 -9.14
CA GLY A 18 27.67 -47.84 -8.63
C GLY A 18 27.20 -48.61 -7.37
N ASN A 19 28.06 -48.77 -6.36
CA ASN A 19 27.78 -49.47 -5.10
C ASN A 19 27.96 -48.63 -3.82
N GLU A 20 28.42 -47.39 -3.90
CA GLU A 20 28.63 -46.54 -2.71
C GLU A 20 27.47 -45.56 -2.46
N VAL A 21 27.06 -45.47 -1.19
CA VAL A 21 25.99 -44.57 -0.74
C VAL A 21 26.57 -43.17 -0.53
N LYS A 22 25.94 -42.15 -1.11
CA LYS A 22 26.35 -40.74 -0.98
C LYS A 22 25.89 -40.21 0.39
N SER A 23 26.84 -39.70 1.18
CA SER A 23 26.58 -39.11 2.49
C SER A 23 27.43 -37.86 2.67
N THR A 24 26.80 -36.74 3.04
CA THR A 24 27.50 -35.50 3.39
C THR A 24 27.00 -34.98 4.73
N ALA A 25 27.90 -34.59 5.62
CA ALA A 25 27.57 -34.09 6.96
C ALA A 25 28.28 -32.77 7.23
N VAL A 26 27.51 -31.73 7.57
CA VAL A 26 27.99 -30.38 7.83
C VAL A 26 27.63 -29.98 9.26
N VAL A 27 28.64 -29.72 10.09
CA VAL A 27 28.43 -29.30 11.49
C VAL A 27 27.95 -27.85 11.54
N LYS A 28 26.75 -27.61 12.07
CA LYS A 28 26.16 -26.27 12.25
C LYS A 28 26.53 -25.67 13.61
N TYR A 29 26.56 -26.50 14.63
CA TYR A 29 26.94 -26.13 15.98
C TYR A 29 27.74 -27.24 16.63
N SER A 30 28.77 -26.85 17.38
CA SER A 30 29.52 -27.77 18.22
C SER A 30 29.92 -27.03 19.50
N SER A 31 29.52 -27.56 20.65
CA SER A 31 30.09 -27.18 21.95
C SER A 31 31.41 -27.90 22.21
N ALA A 32 31.86 -28.76 21.29
CA ALA A 32 32.96 -29.66 21.52
C ALA A 32 34.32 -28.96 21.42
N PRO A 33 35.26 -29.24 22.34
CA PRO A 33 36.64 -28.79 22.18
C PRO A 33 37.25 -29.36 20.90
N PRO A 34 38.30 -28.71 20.34
CA PRO A 34 39.04 -29.24 19.20
C PRO A 34 39.39 -30.71 19.46
N PRO A 35 39.21 -31.61 18.49
CA PRO A 35 39.32 -33.03 18.75
C PRO A 35 40.72 -33.36 19.27
N ALA A 36 40.75 -33.82 20.52
CA ALA A 36 41.97 -34.10 21.25
C ALA A 36 42.63 -35.40 20.76
N SER A 37 43.94 -35.53 20.94
CA SER A 37 44.62 -36.82 20.80
C SER A 37 44.10 -37.77 21.88
N TYR A 38 43.66 -38.96 21.51
CA TYR A 38 43.26 -39.98 22.47
C TYR A 38 44.48 -40.73 23.02
N ALA A 39 44.44 -41.12 24.29
CA ALA A 39 45.47 -41.95 24.91
C ALA A 39 45.16 -43.44 24.64
N ARG A 40 46.07 -44.14 23.95
CA ARG A 40 45.95 -45.59 23.75
C ARG A 40 46.35 -46.33 25.03
N LEU A 41 45.41 -47.06 25.62
CA LEU A 41 45.71 -47.92 26.79
C LEU A 41 46.71 -49.02 26.41
N GLN A 42 47.61 -49.35 27.33
CA GLN A 42 48.53 -50.46 27.16
C GLN A 42 47.78 -51.80 27.15
N GLU A 43 48.32 -52.77 26.43
CA GLU A 43 47.79 -54.13 26.45
C GLU A 43 47.90 -54.69 27.88
N LYS A 44 46.86 -55.39 28.35
CA LYS A 44 46.68 -55.91 29.72
C LYS A 44 46.27 -54.88 30.79
N THR A 45 45.83 -53.68 30.42
CA THR A 45 45.17 -52.75 31.36
C THR A 45 43.82 -53.32 31.84
N ASP A 46 43.59 -53.35 33.16
CA ASP A 46 42.33 -53.78 33.76
C ASP A 46 41.36 -52.60 33.97
N LEU A 47 40.29 -52.54 33.15
CA LEU A 47 39.23 -51.54 33.22
C LEU A 47 38.25 -51.77 34.38
N LYS A 48 38.40 -52.84 35.18
CA LYS A 48 37.61 -53.01 36.41
C LYS A 48 38.04 -52.02 37.49
N LEU A 49 39.33 -51.67 37.52
CA LEU A 49 39.88 -50.70 38.46
C LEU A 49 39.42 -49.28 38.09
N PRO A 50 38.87 -48.50 39.04
CA PRO A 50 38.49 -47.12 38.77
C PRO A 50 39.75 -46.22 38.68
N PRO A 51 39.82 -45.29 37.71
CA PRO A 51 40.84 -44.24 37.69
C PRO A 51 40.88 -43.39 38.97
N ALA A 52 42.04 -42.77 39.27
CA ALA A 52 42.09 -41.75 40.32
C ALA A 52 41.17 -40.58 39.92
N ASN A 53 40.30 -40.12 40.84
CA ASN A 53 39.24 -39.13 40.60
C ASN A 53 38.06 -39.58 39.72
N TRP A 54 37.91 -40.88 39.41
CA TRP A 54 36.80 -41.47 38.65
C TRP A 54 35.41 -40.99 39.08
N LEU A 55 35.16 -40.87 40.41
CA LEU A 55 33.87 -40.43 40.97
C LEU A 55 33.76 -38.92 41.19
N ARG A 56 34.88 -38.18 41.28
CA ARG A 56 34.89 -36.70 41.42
C ARG A 56 34.84 -35.98 40.07
N GLY A 57 35.24 -36.66 39.00
CA GLY A 57 35.14 -36.21 37.60
C GLY A 57 33.89 -36.71 36.86
N ILE A 58 32.92 -37.35 37.52
CA ILE A 58 31.61 -37.69 36.91
C ILE A 58 30.78 -36.42 36.66
N SER A 59 31.13 -35.32 37.33
CA SER A 59 30.67 -33.97 36.99
C SER A 59 31.46 -33.33 35.83
N GLN A 60 32.51 -33.99 35.31
CA GLN A 60 33.42 -33.50 34.27
C GLN A 60 33.49 -34.34 32.99
N LEU A 61 33.06 -35.60 33.03
CA LEU A 61 32.76 -36.38 31.83
C LEU A 61 31.26 -36.56 31.77
N GLY A 62 30.63 -35.78 30.88
CA GLY A 62 29.27 -36.05 30.44
C GLY A 62 29.11 -37.50 30.00
N GLU A 63 27.89 -37.99 30.16
CA GLU A 63 27.42 -39.34 29.86
C GLU A 63 27.72 -39.82 28.43
N THR A 64 28.96 -40.22 28.15
CA THR A 64 29.32 -40.90 26.91
C THR A 64 28.93 -42.38 27.01
N ASP A 65 27.96 -42.80 26.20
CA ASP A 65 27.33 -44.14 26.07
C ASP A 65 26.44 -44.66 27.21
N SER A 66 25.79 -43.75 27.91
CA SER A 66 24.88 -44.05 29.02
C SER A 66 23.41 -44.15 28.56
N THR A 67 23.08 -45.08 27.65
CA THR A 67 21.68 -45.45 27.42
C THR A 67 21.08 -46.05 28.69
N SER A 68 20.21 -45.27 29.33
CA SER A 68 19.05 -45.67 30.14
C SER A 68 19.25 -46.07 31.62
N LEU A 69 18.91 -45.09 32.49
CA LEU A 69 18.29 -45.14 33.84
C LEU A 69 19.16 -44.76 35.07
N GLY A 70 18.76 -43.67 35.74
CA GLY A 70 19.05 -43.46 37.17
C GLY A 70 19.01 -42.02 37.72
N THR A 71 17.82 -41.40 37.75
CA THR A 71 17.40 -40.34 38.71
C THR A 71 18.25 -39.06 38.85
N SER A 72 17.93 -38.02 38.09
CA SER A 72 17.87 -36.61 38.57
C SER A 72 17.23 -35.74 37.49
N LYS A 73 16.32 -34.83 37.88
CA LYS A 73 15.73 -33.81 37.01
C LYS A 73 16.84 -32.99 36.33
N LYS A 74 17.22 -33.30 35.09
CA LYS A 74 18.03 -32.48 34.17
C LYS A 74 18.00 -33.11 32.75
N SER A 75 17.84 -32.25 31.75
CA SER A 75 17.35 -32.51 30.38
C SER A 75 18.07 -33.60 29.57
N LYS A 76 17.32 -34.32 28.72
CA LYS A 76 17.88 -35.03 27.56
C LYS A 76 18.67 -34.00 26.72
N PRO A 77 19.88 -34.31 26.21
CA PRO A 77 20.74 -33.35 25.52
C PRO A 77 20.16 -32.88 24.18
N PHE A 78 19.33 -33.70 23.53
CA PHE A 78 18.66 -33.38 22.27
C PHE A 78 17.16 -33.60 22.41
N SER A 79 16.38 -32.55 22.14
CA SER A 79 14.95 -32.65 21.87
C SER A 79 14.72 -32.09 20.46
N SER A 80 13.89 -32.77 19.67
CA SER A 80 13.58 -32.33 18.31
C SER A 80 13.00 -30.90 18.28
N PHE A 81 12.16 -30.54 19.26
CA PHE A 81 11.66 -29.18 19.44
C PHE A 81 12.75 -28.17 19.81
N GLY A 82 13.69 -28.54 20.68
CA GLY A 82 14.81 -27.66 21.08
C GLY A 82 15.77 -27.41 19.92
N MET A 83 16.15 -28.45 19.19
CA MET A 83 16.95 -28.29 17.97
C MET A 83 16.21 -27.50 16.90
N ALA A 84 14.91 -27.74 16.76
CA ALA A 84 14.08 -26.97 15.85
C ALA A 84 14.05 -25.47 16.25
N TYR A 85 14.05 -25.19 17.54
CA TYR A 85 14.09 -23.83 18.07
C TYR A 85 15.42 -23.13 17.80
N ASP A 86 16.54 -23.83 18.00
CA ASP A 86 17.87 -23.27 17.81
C ASP A 86 18.19 -23.01 16.33
N PHE A 87 17.60 -23.81 15.42
CA PHE A 87 17.81 -23.73 13.98
C PHE A 87 16.52 -23.49 13.20
N ILE A 88 15.66 -22.57 13.68
CA ILE A 88 14.39 -22.20 13.02
C ILE A 88 14.61 -21.87 11.53
N ASP A 89 15.77 -21.32 11.20
CA ASP A 89 16.14 -20.94 9.84
C ASP A 89 16.10 -22.05 8.81
N CYS A 90 16.30 -23.31 9.23
CA CYS A 90 16.39 -24.47 8.34
C CYS A 90 15.03 -25.21 8.19
N ILE A 91 14.00 -24.79 8.94
CA ILE A 91 12.76 -25.55 9.11
C ILE A 91 11.68 -25.08 8.14
N GLY A 92 10.94 -26.04 7.59
CA GLY A 92 9.79 -25.79 6.71
C GLY A 92 10.09 -25.91 5.22
N ASN A 93 11.34 -25.69 4.79
CA ASN A 93 11.75 -25.77 3.37
C ASN A 93 13.01 -26.61 3.10
N ASP A 94 14.07 -26.48 3.92
CA ASP A 94 15.39 -27.01 3.58
C ASP A 94 15.70 -28.37 4.23
N VAL A 95 14.97 -28.73 5.30
CA VAL A 95 15.20 -29.95 6.09
C VAL A 95 13.95 -30.82 6.12
N ASP A 96 14.10 -32.11 5.83
CA ASP A 96 13.03 -33.10 5.88
C ASP A 96 12.76 -33.61 7.29
N VAL A 97 13.80 -33.85 8.08
CA VAL A 97 13.70 -34.51 9.40
C VAL A 97 14.59 -33.83 10.43
N VAL A 98 14.08 -33.63 11.65
CA VAL A 98 14.87 -33.17 12.82
C VAL A 98 14.75 -34.20 13.94
N SER A 99 15.88 -34.74 14.41
CA SER A 99 15.87 -35.74 15.49
C SER A 99 17.23 -35.93 16.16
N ASP A 100 17.25 -36.63 17.29
CA ASP A 100 18.48 -37.22 17.85
C ASP A 100 18.99 -38.37 16.95
N SER A 101 20.31 -38.46 16.80
CA SER A 101 21.03 -39.55 16.15
C SER A 101 20.55 -40.94 16.58
N GLU A 102 20.28 -41.14 17.88
CA GLU A 102 19.80 -42.43 18.39
C GLU A 102 18.42 -42.83 17.84
N ASN A 103 17.55 -41.86 17.62
CA ASN A 103 16.21 -42.08 17.07
C ASN A 103 16.28 -42.49 15.60
N ILE A 104 17.12 -41.79 14.82
CA ILE A 104 17.37 -42.15 13.41
C ILE A 104 17.96 -43.56 13.32
N LYS A 105 18.95 -43.90 14.17
CA LYS A 105 19.50 -45.27 14.23
C LYS A 105 18.44 -46.30 14.60
N LYS A 106 17.56 -46.01 15.57
CA LYS A 106 16.45 -46.91 15.94
C LYS A 106 15.51 -47.16 14.77
N LEU A 107 15.17 -46.13 13.98
CA LEU A 107 14.32 -46.26 12.78
C LEU A 107 14.98 -47.12 11.70
N LEU A 108 16.25 -46.87 11.37
CA LEU A 108 16.95 -47.62 10.33
C LEU A 108 17.24 -49.08 10.74
N LYS A 109 17.28 -49.36 12.06
CA LYS A 109 17.47 -50.71 12.61
C LYS A 109 16.17 -51.51 12.77
N ILE A 110 14.98 -50.95 12.49
CA ILE A 110 13.68 -51.64 12.70
C ILE A 110 13.65 -53.04 12.05
N PRO A 111 14.09 -53.26 10.78
CA PRO A 111 14.06 -54.58 10.13
C PRO A 111 15.01 -55.61 10.73
N TYR A 112 16.09 -55.14 11.35
CA TYR A 112 17.11 -55.99 11.94
C TYR A 112 16.88 -56.25 13.44
N SER A 113 16.04 -55.44 14.10
CA SER A 113 15.84 -55.47 15.54
C SER A 113 14.49 -56.05 15.95
N LYS A 114 14.52 -57.01 16.89
CA LYS A 114 13.32 -57.50 17.58
C LYS A 114 12.89 -56.59 18.75
N SER A 115 13.60 -55.50 19.00
CA SER A 115 13.23 -54.54 20.05
C SER A 115 11.91 -53.85 19.74
N HIS A 116 11.26 -53.35 20.79
CA HIS A 116 10.17 -52.39 20.65
C HIS A 116 10.71 -51.05 20.11
N VAL A 117 9.87 -50.32 19.39
CA VAL A 117 10.11 -48.92 18.94
C VAL A 117 8.89 -48.10 19.34
N SER A 118 9.13 -46.93 19.93
CA SER A 118 8.08 -45.98 20.32
C SER A 118 8.59 -44.56 20.10
N MET A 119 8.02 -43.86 19.11
CA MET A 119 8.46 -42.52 18.72
C MET A 119 7.26 -41.61 18.47
N ALA A 120 7.37 -40.36 18.91
CA ALA A 120 6.46 -39.30 18.54
C ALA A 120 6.96 -38.62 17.26
N VAL A 121 6.05 -38.36 16.33
CA VAL A 121 6.30 -37.72 15.04
C VAL A 121 5.41 -36.49 14.95
N HIS A 122 6.02 -35.30 14.91
CA HIS A 122 5.29 -34.03 14.79
C HIS A 122 5.48 -33.47 13.39
N ARG A 123 4.39 -33.06 12.72
CA ARG A 123 4.46 -32.47 11.38
C ARG A 123 4.41 -30.94 11.43
N ILE A 124 5.44 -30.29 10.88
CA ILE A 124 5.56 -28.82 10.80
C ILE A 124 5.89 -28.43 9.35
N GLY A 125 4.88 -28.00 8.61
CA GLY A 125 5.01 -27.78 7.16
C GLY A 125 5.45 -29.07 6.45
N ARG A 126 6.63 -29.02 5.81
CA ARG A 126 7.30 -30.16 5.15
C ARG A 126 8.25 -30.95 6.06
N THR A 127 8.62 -30.40 7.21
CA THR A 127 9.61 -31.00 8.11
C THR A 127 8.92 -31.88 9.16
N LEU A 128 9.51 -33.05 9.43
CA LEU A 128 9.07 -33.97 10.48
C LEU A 128 10.01 -33.90 11.69
N LEU A 129 9.46 -33.65 12.87
CA LEU A 129 10.21 -33.74 14.12
C LEU A 129 10.00 -35.11 14.76
N LEU A 130 11.08 -35.77 15.15
CA LEU A 130 11.03 -37.12 15.70
C LEU A 130 11.65 -37.15 17.11
N ASP A 131 10.87 -37.57 18.11
CA ASP A 131 11.33 -37.73 19.48
C ASP A 131 11.02 -39.13 20.03
N GLU A 132 11.86 -39.62 20.94
CA GLU A 132 11.61 -40.88 21.63
C GLU A 132 10.50 -40.72 22.68
N LEU A 133 9.44 -41.51 22.53
CA LEU A 133 8.33 -41.56 23.47
C LEU A 133 8.56 -42.74 24.43
N ASP A 134 9.29 -42.50 25.53
CA ASP A 134 9.52 -43.52 26.58
C ASP A 134 8.26 -43.70 27.42
N ILE A 135 7.44 -44.66 26.99
CA ILE A 135 6.18 -45.03 27.63
C ILE A 135 6.38 -45.42 29.11
N GLN A 136 7.53 -46.03 29.47
CA GLN A 136 7.77 -46.45 30.85
C GLN A 136 8.04 -45.25 31.77
N GLU A 137 8.80 -44.27 31.29
CA GLU A 137 9.05 -43.03 32.00
C GLU A 137 7.76 -42.20 32.14
N LEU A 138 7.02 -42.05 31.05
CA LEU A 138 5.76 -41.28 31.04
C LEU A 138 4.72 -41.87 32.00
N PHE A 139 4.60 -43.20 32.10
CA PHE A 139 3.71 -43.84 33.08
C PHE A 139 4.18 -43.74 34.52
N MET A 140 5.50 -43.64 34.76
CA MET A 140 6.02 -43.36 36.10
C MET A 140 5.68 -41.92 36.52
N THR A 141 5.84 -40.95 35.61
CA THR A 141 5.49 -39.55 35.85
C THR A 141 3.98 -39.34 35.95
N SER A 142 3.17 -40.09 35.19
CA SER A 142 1.70 -40.01 35.22
C SER A 142 1.13 -40.32 36.61
N THR A 143 1.75 -41.23 37.36
CA THR A 143 1.35 -41.53 38.74
C THR A 143 1.61 -40.39 39.72
N GLN A 144 2.42 -39.39 39.33
CA GLN A 144 2.73 -38.21 40.14
C GLN A 144 1.97 -36.95 39.68
N THR A 145 1.78 -36.74 38.36
CA THR A 145 1.18 -35.50 37.82
C THR A 145 -0.20 -35.68 37.18
N GLY A 146 -0.61 -36.89 36.81
CA GLY A 146 -1.93 -37.17 36.21
C GLY A 146 -2.07 -36.87 34.70
N ASP A 147 -1.14 -36.11 34.10
CA ASP A 147 -1.26 -35.59 32.72
C ASP A 147 -1.23 -36.65 31.61
N TRP A 148 -0.70 -37.85 31.89
CA TRP A 148 -0.49 -38.92 30.90
C TRP A 148 -1.44 -40.11 31.07
N ASN A 149 -2.49 -39.97 31.89
CA ASN A 149 -3.42 -41.06 32.16
C ASN A 149 -4.20 -41.49 30.90
N TRP A 150 -4.58 -40.54 30.04
CA TRP A 150 -5.22 -40.83 28.76
C TRP A 150 -4.34 -41.72 27.87
N LEU A 151 -3.03 -41.45 27.79
CA LEU A 151 -2.08 -42.24 26.99
C LEU A 151 -1.90 -43.64 27.57
N LYS A 152 -1.96 -43.77 28.89
CA LYS A 152 -1.92 -45.06 29.59
C LYS A 152 -3.16 -45.90 29.29
N GLU A 153 -4.34 -45.31 29.33
CA GLU A 153 -5.61 -45.96 28.95
C GLU A 153 -5.60 -46.36 27.47
N LEU A 154 -5.12 -45.47 26.60
CA LEU A 154 -4.98 -45.72 25.17
C LEU A 154 -3.99 -46.87 24.88
N TYR A 155 -2.85 -46.89 25.57
CA TYR A 155 -1.87 -47.99 25.48
C TYR A 155 -2.45 -49.32 25.96
N GLN A 156 -3.18 -49.32 27.08
CA GLN A 156 -3.85 -50.52 27.61
C GLN A 156 -4.95 -51.02 26.68
N ARG A 157 -5.68 -50.11 26.02
CA ARG A 157 -6.74 -50.42 25.07
C ARG A 157 -6.21 -50.95 23.73
N LEU A 158 -5.13 -50.36 23.20
CA LEU A 158 -4.66 -50.61 21.82
C LEU A 158 -3.52 -51.61 21.71
N VAL A 159 -2.70 -51.77 22.77
CA VAL A 159 -1.42 -52.49 22.69
C VAL A 159 -1.35 -53.68 23.64
N ASP A 160 -1.44 -53.46 24.95
CA ASP A 160 -1.26 -54.52 25.95
C ASP A 160 -2.14 -54.33 27.19
N PRO A 161 -3.20 -55.15 27.37
CA PRO A 161 -4.09 -55.06 28.53
C PRO A 161 -3.44 -55.53 29.84
N LYS A 162 -2.24 -56.14 29.82
CA LYS A 162 -1.55 -56.71 31.00
C LYS A 162 -0.11 -56.16 31.17
N TRP A 163 0.09 -54.87 30.97
CA TRP A 163 1.40 -54.23 31.12
C TRP A 163 2.13 -54.61 32.44
N GLN A 164 3.39 -55.06 32.33
CA GLN A 164 4.28 -55.36 33.46
C GLN A 164 5.68 -54.74 33.33
N ARG A 165 6.26 -54.33 34.46
CA ARG A 165 7.57 -53.69 34.55
C ARG A 165 8.71 -54.70 34.34
N LYS A 166 9.52 -54.54 33.29
CA LYS A 166 10.77 -55.32 33.11
C LYS A 166 11.94 -54.67 33.86
N LYS A 167 12.63 -55.44 34.72
CA LYS A 167 13.89 -55.01 35.37
C LYS A 167 15.06 -55.14 34.38
N LYS A 168 15.94 -54.13 34.33
CA LYS A 168 17.18 -54.19 33.55
C LYS A 168 18.18 -55.17 34.16
N SER A 169 18.91 -55.90 33.31
CA SER A 169 19.90 -56.91 33.70
C SER A 169 21.12 -56.29 34.41
N ARG A 170 21.63 -56.95 35.44
CA ARG A 170 22.87 -56.58 36.18
C ARG A 170 24.09 -56.53 35.25
N GLU A 171 24.11 -57.33 34.18
CA GLU A 171 25.18 -57.33 33.16
C GLU A 171 25.22 -56.04 32.33
N HIS A 172 24.06 -55.42 32.07
CA HIS A 172 23.99 -54.16 31.33
C HIS A 172 24.63 -53.01 32.11
N PHE A 173 24.40 -52.94 33.42
CA PHE A 173 25.06 -51.96 34.29
C PHE A 173 26.56 -52.17 34.36
N TYR A 174 27.01 -53.43 34.39
CA TYR A 174 28.42 -53.78 34.39
C TYR A 174 29.14 -53.35 33.10
N GLN A 175 28.55 -53.62 31.93
CA GLN A 175 29.12 -53.19 30.64
C GLN A 175 29.20 -51.66 30.51
N LYS A 176 28.14 -50.96 30.94
CA LYS A 176 28.10 -49.49 30.96
C LYS A 176 29.17 -48.87 31.87
N ALA A 177 29.43 -49.49 33.02
CA ALA A 177 30.47 -49.04 33.94
C ALA A 177 31.90 -49.25 33.43
N ILE A 178 32.15 -50.27 32.61
CA ILE A 178 33.47 -50.50 32.00
C ILE A 178 33.70 -49.53 30.84
N LEU A 179 32.68 -49.31 30.01
CA LEU A 179 32.76 -48.41 28.87
C LEU A 179 33.05 -46.97 29.28
N SER A 180 32.39 -46.48 30.33
CA SER A 180 32.68 -45.16 30.87
C SER A 180 34.12 -45.07 31.38
N LYS A 181 34.65 -46.12 32.04
CA LYS A 181 36.05 -46.17 32.53
C LYS A 181 37.04 -46.08 31.39
N PHE A 182 36.79 -46.83 30.33
CA PHE A 182 37.57 -46.79 29.10
C PHE A 182 37.61 -45.39 28.48
N LEU A 183 36.47 -44.69 28.39
CA LEU A 183 36.40 -43.36 27.80
C LEU A 183 37.14 -42.32 28.65
N TYR A 184 37.04 -42.40 29.98
CA TYR A 184 37.82 -41.53 30.88
C TYR A 184 39.33 -41.71 30.73
N TYR A 185 39.81 -42.96 30.70
CA TYR A 185 41.23 -43.21 30.45
C TYR A 185 41.68 -42.67 29.09
N SER A 186 40.82 -42.76 28.07
CA SER A 186 41.13 -42.33 26.70
C SER A 186 41.15 -40.80 26.56
N ILE A 187 40.36 -40.07 27.35
CA ILE A 187 40.26 -38.60 27.34
C ILE A 187 41.32 -37.95 28.23
N ASN A 188 41.60 -38.51 29.42
CA ASN A 188 42.35 -37.79 30.46
C ASN A 188 43.86 -38.09 30.54
N GLY A 189 44.42 -39.01 29.74
CA GLY A 189 45.86 -39.15 29.41
C GLY A 189 46.91 -39.37 30.53
N ASP A 190 46.74 -38.79 31.73
CA ASP A 190 47.79 -38.55 32.72
C ASP A 190 47.65 -39.37 34.02
N CYS A 191 46.69 -40.29 34.11
CA CYS A 191 46.59 -41.20 35.26
C CYS A 191 46.99 -42.62 34.87
N GLY A 192 48.23 -42.99 35.19
CA GLY A 192 48.84 -44.28 34.83
C GLY A 192 47.98 -45.48 35.22
N ALA A 193 47.48 -46.18 34.21
CA ALA A 193 46.89 -47.50 34.38
C ALA A 193 48.02 -48.52 34.57
N GLN A 194 48.19 -49.05 35.79
CA GLN A 194 49.20 -50.07 36.08
C GLN A 194 48.89 -51.37 35.31
N ALA A 195 49.86 -51.86 34.55
CA ALA A 195 49.80 -53.16 33.91
C ALA A 195 49.97 -54.30 34.93
N VAL A 196 49.22 -55.39 34.77
CA VAL A 196 49.37 -56.60 35.61
C VAL A 196 50.72 -57.27 35.28
N PRO A 197 51.63 -57.50 36.25
CA PRO A 197 52.88 -58.20 36.01
C PRO A 197 52.63 -59.68 35.66
N ALA A 198 53.38 -60.20 34.68
CA ALA A 198 53.30 -61.59 34.25
C ALA A 198 53.80 -62.53 35.36
N SER A 199 52.94 -63.43 35.85
CA SER A 199 53.32 -64.46 36.82
C SER A 199 53.98 -65.66 36.15
N THR A 200 55.16 -66.02 36.66
CA THR A 200 55.91 -67.26 36.40
C THR A 200 55.15 -68.51 36.89
N PRO A 201 55.41 -69.71 36.32
CA PRO A 201 54.66 -70.91 36.61
C PRO A 201 55.02 -71.53 37.98
N ILE A 202 54.00 -72.15 38.55
CA ILE A 202 53.90 -72.84 39.84
C ILE A 202 54.82 -74.08 39.90
N ALA A 203 55.44 -74.32 41.06
CA ALA A 203 55.90 -75.65 41.48
C ALA A 203 55.14 -76.07 42.75
N GLN A 204 54.59 -77.28 42.66
CA GLN A 204 53.75 -77.99 43.63
C GLN A 204 54.57 -78.48 44.84
N THR A 205 53.92 -78.68 46.00
CA THR A 205 53.76 -80.01 46.65
C THR A 205 52.98 -79.93 47.99
N ASN A 206 51.82 -80.60 47.99
CA ASN A 206 51.28 -81.61 48.92
C ASN A 206 51.09 -81.33 50.44
N ASP A 207 49.81 -81.14 50.82
CA ASP A 207 48.97 -81.95 51.76
C ASP A 207 49.34 -82.14 53.26
N PRO A 208 48.42 -82.56 54.18
CA PRO A 208 47.01 -82.17 54.40
C PRO A 208 46.64 -82.03 55.91
N GLN A 209 45.72 -81.11 56.27
CA GLN A 209 44.65 -81.31 57.31
C GLN A 209 43.95 -79.98 57.67
N ALA A 210 42.67 -79.84 57.33
CA ALA A 210 41.56 -79.32 58.16
C ALA A 210 40.34 -78.98 57.28
N GLN A 211 39.16 -79.28 57.81
CA GLN A 211 37.88 -79.38 57.10
C GLN A 211 37.17 -78.04 56.82
N ALA A 212 36.47 -78.02 55.66
CA ALA A 212 35.20 -77.35 55.33
C ALA A 212 34.91 -75.92 55.84
N ALA A 213 35.08 -74.92 54.94
CA ALA A 213 34.22 -73.74 54.78
C ALA A 213 34.58 -72.99 53.47
N GLU A 214 33.66 -72.90 52.50
CA GLU A 214 33.72 -71.94 51.36
C GLU A 214 32.82 -70.75 51.75
N VAL A 215 33.36 -69.60 52.18
CA VAL A 215 34.00 -68.47 51.46
C VAL A 215 33.01 -67.62 50.65
N GLU A 216 32.70 -66.48 51.27
CA GLU A 216 31.79 -65.40 50.88
C GLU A 216 32.32 -64.53 49.73
N GLU A 217 31.39 -64.09 48.87
CA GLU A 217 31.54 -62.95 47.96
C GLU A 217 31.55 -61.61 48.74
N PRO A 218 32.40 -60.62 48.38
CA PRO A 218 32.31 -59.29 48.99
C PRO A 218 31.22 -58.45 48.32
N SER A 219 30.36 -57.90 49.19
CA SER A 219 29.15 -57.15 48.94
C SER A 219 29.40 -55.67 48.59
N TRP A 220 28.58 -55.14 47.67
CA TRP A 220 28.43 -53.69 47.42
C TRP A 220 27.31 -53.13 48.32
N PRO A 221 27.41 -51.89 48.86
CA PRO A 221 26.44 -51.38 49.83
C PRO A 221 25.16 -50.77 49.20
N ALA A 222 24.07 -50.87 49.97
CA ALA A 222 22.69 -50.45 49.67
C ALA A 222 22.39 -48.97 50.06
N PRO A 223 21.25 -48.38 49.63
CA PRO A 223 20.97 -46.94 49.74
C PRO A 223 20.20 -46.51 51.01
N LEU A 224 20.55 -45.33 51.55
CA LEU A 224 19.76 -44.51 52.50
C LEU A 224 18.55 -43.90 51.76
N GLY A 225 17.32 -43.74 52.26
CA GLY A 225 16.79 -43.66 53.62
C GLY A 225 15.84 -42.43 53.66
N THR A 226 14.52 -42.65 53.62
CA THR A 226 13.46 -41.63 53.78
C THR A 226 13.51 -40.95 55.16
N PRO A 227 13.20 -39.66 55.31
CA PRO A 227 12.90 -39.08 56.61
C PRO A 227 11.39 -39.00 56.88
N ALA A 228 11.04 -39.31 58.12
CA ALA A 228 9.72 -39.19 58.72
C ALA A 228 9.49 -37.81 59.39
N SER A 229 8.21 -37.53 59.60
CA SER A 229 7.51 -36.42 60.27
C SER A 229 7.91 -36.10 61.74
N VAL A 230 7.80 -34.85 62.22
CA VAL A 230 6.84 -34.22 63.21
C VAL A 230 7.64 -33.17 64.07
N PRO A 231 7.13 -32.12 64.80
CA PRO A 231 5.81 -31.45 64.95
C PRO A 231 5.77 -29.89 64.80
N GLU A 232 4.57 -29.34 64.95
CA GLU A 232 4.14 -27.94 65.21
C GLU A 232 4.73 -27.29 66.49
N GLU A 233 4.98 -25.96 66.49
CA GLU A 233 4.31 -24.96 67.36
C GLU A 233 4.86 -23.53 67.16
N GLU A 234 4.11 -22.54 67.69
CA GLU A 234 3.91 -21.16 67.25
C GLU A 234 4.90 -20.07 67.73
N SER A 235 4.78 -18.90 67.07
CA SER A 235 4.79 -17.52 67.62
C SER A 235 6.01 -16.59 67.40
N SER A 236 5.69 -15.42 66.85
CA SER A 236 6.49 -14.22 66.46
C SER A 236 6.82 -13.27 67.66
N PRO A 237 7.30 -11.99 67.52
CA PRO A 237 7.76 -11.17 66.36
C PRO A 237 8.96 -10.16 66.62
N LYS A 238 9.28 -9.34 65.58
CA LYS A 238 10.02 -8.04 65.53
C LYS A 238 11.58 -8.12 65.53
N GLN A 239 12.40 -7.29 64.86
CA GLN A 239 12.25 -5.97 64.21
C GLN A 239 13.48 -5.63 63.31
N GLY A 240 13.29 -4.93 62.17
CA GLY A 240 14.13 -3.83 61.63
C GLY A 240 15.57 -4.05 61.09
N ASN A 241 15.80 -3.86 59.78
CA ASN A 241 16.48 -2.68 59.20
C ASN A 241 17.04 -2.94 57.78
N VAL A 242 16.81 -1.97 56.90
CA VAL A 242 17.46 -1.73 55.58
C VAL A 242 18.37 -0.51 55.73
N PRO A 243 19.48 -0.38 54.96
CA PRO A 243 19.58 0.67 53.91
C PRO A 243 20.24 0.12 52.59
N LEU A 244 19.75 0.43 51.37
CA LEU A 244 20.13 1.56 50.45
C LEU A 244 21.60 1.52 49.98
N GLU A 245 22.06 1.85 48.77
CA GLU A 245 21.57 2.15 47.40
C GLU A 245 22.85 2.56 46.60
N ALA A 246 22.97 2.27 45.30
CA ALA A 246 23.90 2.90 44.33
C ALA A 246 23.59 2.33 42.92
N THR A 247 22.80 2.94 42.01
CA THR A 247 22.92 4.22 41.27
C THR A 247 23.91 4.17 40.08
N TYR A 248 23.33 4.04 38.86
CA TYR A 248 23.73 4.50 37.49
C TYR A 248 25.17 4.21 36.97
N VAL A 249 25.40 3.88 35.69
CA VAL A 249 25.30 4.76 34.49
C VAL A 249 25.15 3.92 33.21
N LEU A 250 24.36 4.45 32.27
CA LEU A 250 24.15 3.99 30.89
C LEU A 250 24.87 4.97 29.95
N GLU A 251 25.56 4.47 28.92
CA GLU A 251 25.94 5.28 27.75
C GLU A 251 25.80 4.49 26.43
N GLN A 252 25.14 5.16 25.49
CA GLN A 252 24.79 4.93 24.07
C GLN A 252 25.98 4.45 23.18
N LEU A 253 25.89 3.86 21.98
CA LEU A 253 24.92 3.64 20.90
C LEU A 253 25.55 2.62 19.92
N ALA A 254 24.78 1.71 19.31
CA ALA A 254 24.82 1.27 17.88
C ALA A 254 24.43 -0.22 17.63
N SER A 255 23.32 -0.37 16.88
CA SER A 255 22.96 -1.44 15.91
C SER A 255 22.32 -2.77 16.37
N ALA A 256 21.19 -3.06 15.69
CA ALA A 256 20.35 -4.27 15.61
C ALA A 256 19.30 -4.51 16.72
N PRO A 257 17.99 -4.61 16.37
CA PRO A 257 16.94 -4.88 17.35
C PRO A 257 16.97 -6.36 17.77
N LYS A 258 17.28 -6.60 19.04
CA LYS A 258 17.16 -7.91 19.70
C LYS A 258 15.73 -8.10 20.20
N GLU A 259 15.15 -9.25 19.86
CA GLU A 259 13.94 -9.79 20.46
C GLU A 259 14.09 -9.90 21.99
N GLN A 260 13.10 -9.38 22.72
CA GLN A 260 12.86 -9.55 24.15
C GLN A 260 11.37 -9.85 24.31
N ASN A 261 10.82 -10.72 25.15
CA ASN A 261 11.31 -11.80 26.01
C ASN A 261 10.05 -12.65 26.30
N LEU A 262 10.03 -13.92 25.89
CA LEU A 262 9.03 -14.93 26.28
C LEU A 262 9.76 -16.20 26.79
N THR A 263 10.92 -15.99 27.41
CA THR A 263 11.94 -17.00 27.69
C THR A 263 11.92 -17.53 29.13
N THR A 264 10.98 -17.12 29.97
CA THR A 264 11.04 -17.40 31.42
C THR A 264 10.20 -18.58 31.93
N PHE A 265 9.76 -19.51 31.07
CA PHE A 265 9.12 -20.76 31.53
C PHE A 265 9.92 -22.03 31.29
N LEU A 266 11.11 -21.97 30.69
CA LEU A 266 11.91 -23.19 30.40
C LEU A 266 13.42 -23.09 30.68
N ASN A 267 13.93 -21.94 31.15
CA ASN A 267 15.35 -21.80 31.53
C ASN A 267 15.47 -21.37 33.00
N GLU A 268 15.53 -22.36 33.90
CA GLU A 268 16.09 -22.17 35.24
C GLU A 268 17.55 -22.66 35.25
N GLY A 269 18.47 -21.72 35.49
CA GLY A 269 19.75 -21.98 36.15
C GLY A 269 21.00 -21.98 35.28
N GLU A 270 21.45 -20.81 34.81
CA GLU A 270 22.88 -20.56 34.57
C GLU A 270 23.49 -19.99 35.85
N ASP A 271 24.05 -20.88 36.67
CA ASP A 271 25.20 -20.63 37.54
C ASP A 271 25.67 -21.97 38.12
N SER A 272 26.37 -22.75 37.28
CA SER A 272 27.27 -23.80 37.76
C SER A 272 28.36 -24.08 36.73
N GLN A 273 29.57 -23.60 37.02
CA GLN A 273 30.79 -24.01 36.33
C GLN A 273 30.96 -25.54 36.45
N GLY A 274 30.84 -26.28 35.35
CA GLY A 274 31.15 -27.71 35.29
C GLY A 274 30.55 -28.45 34.08
N LEU A 275 31.37 -28.66 33.04
CA LEU A 275 31.39 -29.73 32.01
C LEU A 275 30.10 -30.61 31.92
N LYS A 276 28.99 -30.00 31.50
CA LYS A 276 27.81 -30.69 30.96
C LYS A 276 27.78 -30.36 29.47
N ASN A 277 27.62 -31.37 28.62
CA ASN A 277 27.43 -31.25 27.16
C ASN A 277 28.68 -30.88 26.34
N ASP A 278 29.87 -31.39 26.69
CA ASP A 278 31.12 -31.03 25.99
C ASP A 278 31.36 -31.71 24.64
N PHE A 279 30.47 -32.60 24.16
CA PHE A 279 30.61 -33.21 22.83
C PHE A 279 29.37 -33.04 21.95
N VAL A 280 28.44 -32.17 22.37
CA VAL A 280 27.19 -31.92 21.67
C VAL A 280 27.45 -31.25 20.32
N ARG A 281 26.93 -31.87 19.26
CA ARG A 281 26.98 -31.35 17.89
C ARG A 281 25.61 -31.43 17.25
N ASN A 282 25.22 -30.37 16.55
CA ASN A 282 24.07 -30.36 15.66
C ASN A 282 24.58 -30.35 14.22
N ILE A 283 24.19 -31.37 13.47
CA ILE A 283 24.78 -31.71 12.17
C ILE A 283 23.68 -31.74 11.12
N LEU A 284 23.89 -31.00 10.02
CA LEU A 284 23.08 -31.12 8.83
C LEU A 284 23.62 -32.29 8.01
N TRP A 285 22.94 -33.42 8.09
CA TRP A 285 23.30 -34.65 7.42
C TRP A 285 22.42 -34.87 6.20
N THR A 286 23.03 -34.94 5.03
CA THR A 286 22.37 -35.37 3.80
C THR A 286 22.76 -36.81 3.53
N PHE A 287 21.76 -37.69 3.61
CA PHE A 287 21.91 -39.10 3.28
C PHE A 287 21.19 -39.34 1.97
N GLU A 288 21.95 -39.48 0.88
CA GLU A 288 21.46 -39.52 -0.49
C GLU A 288 20.66 -38.25 -0.86
N ASP A 289 19.34 -38.37 -0.92
CA ASP A 289 18.37 -37.32 -1.25
C ASP A 289 17.58 -36.82 -0.04
N ILE A 290 17.92 -37.28 1.17
CA ILE A 290 17.22 -36.93 2.41
C ILE A 290 18.05 -35.95 3.23
N HIS A 291 17.47 -34.79 3.55
CA HIS A 291 18.12 -33.77 4.37
C HIS A 291 17.65 -33.86 5.83
N MET A 292 18.56 -34.13 6.75
CA MET A 292 18.28 -34.30 8.18
C MET A 292 19.09 -33.33 9.04
N LEU A 293 18.46 -32.77 10.08
CA LEU A 293 19.15 -32.08 11.17
C LEU A 293 19.25 -33.04 12.36
N VAL A 294 20.47 -33.50 12.65
CA VAL A 294 20.73 -34.57 13.62
C VAL A 294 21.58 -34.06 14.79
N GLY A 295 21.10 -34.29 16.00
CA GLY A 295 21.84 -34.06 17.24
C GLY A 295 22.67 -35.28 17.60
N SER A 296 23.97 -35.12 17.82
CA SER A 296 24.86 -36.21 18.26
C SER A 296 25.81 -35.75 19.36
N ASN A 297 26.00 -36.59 20.37
CA ASN A 297 26.97 -36.39 21.45
C ASN A 297 28.14 -37.39 21.35
N MET A 298 28.41 -37.93 20.15
CA MET A 298 29.50 -38.89 19.96
C MET A 298 30.86 -38.21 20.17
N PRO A 299 31.75 -38.73 21.02
CA PRO A 299 33.10 -38.20 21.16
C PRO A 299 33.92 -38.51 19.90
N ILE A 300 34.57 -37.49 19.34
CA ILE A 300 35.42 -37.59 18.15
C ILE A 300 36.82 -37.18 18.57
N PHE A 301 37.81 -38.02 18.25
CA PHE A 301 39.21 -37.81 18.61
C PHE A 301 40.03 -37.56 17.35
N GLY A 302 41.15 -36.86 17.48
CA GLY A 302 42.07 -36.58 16.37
C GLY A 302 41.73 -35.33 15.55
N GLY A 303 42.75 -34.61 15.11
CA GLY A 303 42.63 -33.37 14.32
C GLY A 303 44.01 -32.81 13.97
N GLY A 304 44.07 -31.98 12.93
CA GLY A 304 45.34 -31.45 12.40
C GLY A 304 46.02 -32.42 11.43
N LYS A 305 47.08 -33.11 11.86
CA LYS A 305 47.90 -34.01 11.02
C LYS A 305 47.40 -35.47 10.97
N TYR A 306 46.41 -35.83 11.79
CA TYR A 306 45.87 -37.18 11.89
C TYR A 306 44.35 -37.18 11.58
N PRO A 307 43.81 -38.24 10.95
CA PRO A 307 42.38 -38.32 10.64
C PRO A 307 41.54 -38.32 11.93
N ALA A 308 40.32 -37.80 11.83
CA ALA A 308 39.35 -37.88 12.92
C ALA A 308 38.89 -39.34 13.09
N VAL A 309 38.83 -39.82 14.33
CA VAL A 309 38.50 -41.21 14.68
C VAL A 309 37.40 -41.28 15.74
N SER A 310 36.57 -42.33 15.67
CA SER A 310 35.66 -42.72 16.75
C SER A 310 36.26 -43.89 17.54
N LEU A 311 36.04 -43.93 18.86
CA LEU A 311 36.55 -44.99 19.74
C LEU A 311 35.41 -45.91 20.20
N ARG A 312 35.59 -47.22 20.09
CA ARG A 312 34.62 -48.22 20.57
C ARG A 312 35.28 -49.33 21.38
N LEU A 313 34.63 -49.74 22.46
CA LEU A 313 35.06 -50.86 23.31
C LEU A 313 34.24 -52.12 23.01
N ARG A 314 34.89 -53.27 22.78
CA ARG A 314 34.24 -54.55 22.46
C ARG A 314 34.83 -55.73 23.22
N ASP A 315 33.97 -56.68 23.56
CA ASP A 315 34.39 -57.97 24.11
C ASP A 315 34.92 -58.86 22.97
N SER A 316 36.12 -59.41 23.14
CA SER A 316 36.77 -60.29 22.16
C SER A 316 36.00 -61.60 21.96
N ASN A 317 35.20 -62.00 22.96
CA ASN A 317 34.41 -63.23 22.93
C ASN A 317 33.06 -63.06 22.21
N LYS A 318 32.68 -61.84 21.81
CA LYS A 318 31.39 -61.55 21.16
C LYS A 318 31.64 -61.02 19.75
N PRO A 319 31.31 -61.76 18.67
CA PRO A 319 31.46 -61.26 17.32
C PRO A 319 30.56 -60.04 17.08
N ILE A 320 30.99 -59.14 16.19
CA ILE A 320 30.18 -57.99 15.78
C ILE A 320 28.97 -58.55 15.05
N ASN A 321 27.77 -58.21 15.52
CA ASN A 321 26.54 -58.59 14.84
C ASN A 321 26.12 -57.46 13.87
N ILE A 322 25.20 -57.78 12.95
CA ILE A 322 24.70 -56.82 11.95
C ILE A 322 24.21 -55.52 12.59
N LEU A 323 23.45 -55.59 13.70
CA LEU A 323 22.92 -54.41 14.39
C LEU A 323 24.03 -53.49 14.89
N THR A 324 25.11 -54.06 15.43
CA THR A 324 26.25 -53.31 15.94
C THR A 324 27.14 -52.76 14.82
N GLY A 325 27.24 -53.47 13.69
CA GLY A 325 27.91 -52.96 12.49
C GLY A 325 27.18 -51.75 11.90
N ILE A 326 25.85 -51.82 11.78
CA ILE A 326 25.01 -50.70 11.31
C ILE A 326 25.14 -49.49 12.25
N ASP A 327 25.15 -49.72 13.57
CA ASP A 327 25.27 -48.66 14.56
C ASP A 327 26.58 -47.87 14.40
N TYR A 328 27.71 -48.57 14.29
CA TYR A 328 29.02 -47.95 14.11
C TYR A 328 29.18 -47.25 12.77
N TRP A 329 28.64 -47.84 11.71
CA TRP A 329 28.65 -47.24 10.39
C TRP A 329 27.84 -45.94 10.36
N LEU A 330 26.61 -45.94 10.91
CA LEU A 330 25.74 -44.76 10.95
C LEU A 330 26.32 -43.64 11.83
N ASP A 331 26.84 -43.97 13.01
CA ASP A 331 27.45 -42.97 13.90
C ASP A 331 28.62 -42.23 13.23
N ASN A 332 29.46 -42.97 12.49
CA ASN A 332 30.57 -42.38 11.74
C ASN A 332 30.09 -41.57 10.53
N LEU A 333 29.08 -42.06 9.79
CA LEU A 333 28.54 -41.34 8.63
C LEU A 333 27.88 -40.01 9.01
N MET A 334 27.04 -40.00 10.06
CA MET A 334 26.36 -38.79 10.53
C MET A 334 27.35 -37.72 10.98
N CYS A 335 28.52 -38.12 11.52
CA CYS A 335 29.54 -37.21 12.02
C CYS A 335 30.72 -36.97 11.07
N ASN A 336 30.65 -37.48 9.83
CA ASN A 336 31.75 -37.43 8.85
C ASN A 336 33.10 -37.95 9.38
N VAL A 337 33.09 -39.07 10.10
CA VAL A 337 34.29 -39.68 10.69
C VAL A 337 34.84 -40.76 9.74
N PRO A 338 36.07 -40.62 9.21
CA PRO A 338 36.63 -41.56 8.23
C PRO A 338 37.05 -42.92 8.81
N GLU A 339 37.43 -42.97 10.09
CA GLU A 339 38.04 -44.16 10.71
C GLU A 339 37.44 -44.48 12.10
N LEU A 340 37.30 -45.78 12.39
CA LEU A 340 36.88 -46.35 13.67
C LEU A 340 38.06 -47.07 14.32
N VAL A 341 38.34 -46.72 15.58
CA VAL A 341 39.31 -47.42 16.42
C VAL A 341 38.57 -48.34 17.38
N MET A 342 38.70 -49.64 17.18
CA MET A 342 38.09 -50.67 18.02
C MET A 342 39.09 -51.21 19.05
N CYS A 343 38.75 -51.07 20.33
CA CYS A 343 39.49 -51.64 21.45
C CYS A 343 38.82 -52.95 21.90
N PHE A 344 39.52 -54.07 21.75
CA PHE A 344 39.05 -55.37 22.20
C PHE A 344 39.47 -55.63 23.65
N HIS A 345 38.56 -56.18 24.46
CA HIS A 345 38.84 -56.59 25.84
C HIS A 345 38.35 -58.02 26.10
N VAL A 346 38.85 -58.65 27.16
CA VAL A 346 38.29 -59.88 27.73
C VAL A 346 38.07 -59.62 29.21
N ASN A 347 36.83 -59.72 29.68
CA ASN A 347 36.47 -59.47 31.10
C ASN A 347 37.00 -58.12 31.66
N GLY A 348 36.99 -57.05 30.86
CA GLY A 348 37.51 -55.73 31.24
C GLY A 348 39.01 -55.54 31.01
N ILE A 349 39.77 -56.55 30.57
CA ILE A 349 41.21 -56.44 30.31
C ILE A 349 41.44 -56.13 28.82
N VAL A 350 42.08 -54.99 28.53
CA VAL A 350 42.41 -54.55 27.16
C VAL A 350 43.36 -55.53 26.48
N GLN A 351 43.01 -55.99 25.28
CA GLN A 351 43.78 -56.94 24.49
C GLN A 351 44.54 -56.25 23.36
N ARG A 352 43.81 -55.59 22.45
CA ARG A 352 44.37 -55.02 21.22
C ARG A 352 43.50 -53.87 20.70
N TYR A 353 44.10 -53.02 19.87
CA TYR A 353 43.42 -51.98 19.10
C TYR A 353 43.46 -52.31 17.61
N GLU A 354 42.35 -52.09 16.92
CA GLU A 354 42.21 -52.29 15.48
C GLU A 354 41.64 -51.02 14.86
N MET A 355 42.27 -50.51 13.80
CA MET A 355 41.73 -49.38 13.03
C MET A 355 41.00 -49.93 11.81
N ILE A 356 39.75 -49.52 11.65
CA ILE A 356 38.86 -49.97 10.59
C ILE A 356 38.35 -48.71 9.89
N LYS A 357 38.46 -48.63 8.57
CA LYS A 357 37.88 -47.50 7.83
C LYS A 357 36.36 -47.60 7.84
N THR A 358 35.67 -46.46 7.86
CA THR A 358 34.20 -46.42 7.85
C THR A 358 33.60 -47.13 6.63
N GLU A 359 34.27 -47.08 5.47
CA GLU A 359 33.90 -47.77 4.22
C GLU A 359 33.96 -49.31 4.31
N ASP A 360 34.77 -49.84 5.23
CA ASP A 360 35.01 -51.29 5.38
C ASP A 360 34.11 -51.93 6.45
N ILE A 361 33.46 -51.13 7.31
CA ILE A 361 32.56 -51.62 8.37
C ILE A 361 31.44 -52.54 7.83
N PRO A 362 30.76 -52.22 6.71
CA PRO A 362 29.70 -53.08 6.17
C PRO A 362 30.18 -54.44 5.64
N LYS A 363 31.50 -54.61 5.44
CA LYS A 363 32.12 -55.83 4.90
C LYS A 363 32.78 -56.71 5.98
N LEU A 364 32.70 -56.32 7.26
CA LEU A 364 33.29 -57.07 8.37
C LEU A 364 32.67 -58.46 8.56
N ASP A 365 33.51 -59.42 8.93
CA ASP A 365 33.13 -60.82 9.17
C ASP A 365 32.08 -60.94 10.29
N ASN A 366 31.00 -61.68 10.03
CA ASN A 366 29.82 -61.88 10.90
C ASN A 366 28.88 -60.66 11.09
N SER A 367 29.22 -59.50 10.50
CA SER A 367 28.36 -58.31 10.48
C SER A 367 28.10 -57.75 9.09
N SER A 368 28.26 -58.54 8.02
CA SER A 368 28.08 -58.06 6.65
C SER A 368 26.64 -57.60 6.39
N PHE A 369 26.45 -56.36 5.95
CA PHE A 369 25.14 -55.83 5.57
C PHE A 369 25.21 -54.99 4.29
N SER A 370 24.10 -54.90 3.57
CA SER A 370 24.00 -54.07 2.37
C SER A 370 23.65 -52.64 2.74
N THR A 371 24.53 -51.70 2.37
CA THR A 371 24.29 -50.25 2.56
C THR A 371 23.10 -49.75 1.73
N LYS A 372 22.84 -50.37 0.56
CA LYS A 372 21.65 -50.09 -0.28
C LYS A 372 20.36 -50.43 0.44
N VAL A 373 20.31 -51.54 1.17
CA VAL A 373 19.12 -51.92 1.94
C VAL A 373 18.85 -50.91 3.06
N VAL A 374 19.90 -50.41 3.73
CA VAL A 374 19.73 -49.35 4.75
C VAL A 374 19.21 -48.05 4.13
N LYS A 375 19.65 -47.70 2.92
CA LYS A 375 19.09 -46.61 2.12
C LYS A 375 17.62 -46.84 1.80
N ASP A 376 17.25 -48.00 1.28
CA ASP A 376 15.86 -48.33 0.93
C ASP A 376 14.96 -48.24 2.18
N ILE A 377 15.44 -48.70 3.34
CA ILE A 377 14.74 -48.57 4.62
C ILE A 377 14.53 -47.09 4.98
N ALA A 378 15.55 -46.25 4.85
CA ALA A 378 15.44 -44.82 5.14
C ALA A 378 14.39 -44.13 4.25
N GLN A 379 14.45 -44.38 2.94
CA GLN A 379 13.54 -43.81 1.95
C GLN A 379 12.09 -44.31 2.13
N ASN A 380 11.91 -45.61 2.37
CA ASN A 380 10.59 -46.21 2.59
C ASN A 380 9.93 -45.72 3.89
N ILE A 381 10.68 -45.64 5.00
CA ILE A 381 10.16 -45.12 6.27
C ILE A 381 9.78 -43.66 6.11
N LEU A 382 10.64 -42.84 5.50
CA LEU A 382 10.36 -41.42 5.33
C LEU A 382 9.17 -41.19 4.39
N SER A 383 9.07 -41.95 3.30
CA SER A 383 7.94 -41.88 2.37
C SER A 383 6.65 -42.31 3.06
N PHE A 384 6.68 -43.38 3.86
CA PHE A 384 5.55 -43.82 4.67
C PHE A 384 5.11 -42.74 5.69
N LEU A 385 6.05 -42.11 6.39
CA LEU A 385 5.71 -41.03 7.34
C LEU A 385 5.16 -39.80 6.60
N LYS A 386 5.79 -39.37 5.51
CA LYS A 386 5.32 -38.22 4.72
C LYS A 386 3.93 -38.45 4.10
N SER A 387 3.61 -39.68 3.67
CA SER A 387 2.31 -40.00 3.07
C SER A 387 1.19 -40.15 4.10
N ASN A 388 1.49 -40.60 5.32
CA ASN A 388 0.48 -40.89 6.34
C ASN A 388 0.33 -39.80 7.40
N CYS A 389 1.37 -39.02 7.69
CA CYS A 389 1.29 -37.85 8.56
C CYS A 389 0.68 -36.67 7.80
N THR A 390 -0.57 -36.75 7.35
CA THR A 390 -1.16 -35.80 6.38
C THR A 390 -1.55 -34.44 6.95
N LYS A 391 -1.82 -34.34 8.25
CA LYS A 391 -2.32 -33.13 8.91
C LYS A 391 -1.18 -32.36 9.55
N GLU A 392 -1.02 -31.09 9.20
CA GLU A 392 -0.04 -30.20 9.83
C GLU A 392 -0.44 -29.90 11.28
N GLY A 393 0.54 -29.85 12.18
CA GLY A 393 0.30 -29.60 13.59
C GLY A 393 -0.15 -30.81 14.41
N HIS A 394 -0.38 -31.96 13.77
CA HIS A 394 -0.71 -33.21 14.46
C HIS A 394 0.53 -33.89 15.03
N THR A 395 0.31 -34.65 16.10
CA THR A 395 1.31 -35.55 16.68
C THR A 395 0.90 -36.99 16.43
N TYR A 396 1.78 -37.74 15.77
CA TYR A 396 1.61 -39.15 15.46
C TYR A 396 2.51 -40.01 16.35
N TRP A 397 2.07 -41.23 16.66
CA TRP A 397 2.84 -42.19 17.44
C TRP A 397 3.18 -43.41 16.60
N LEU A 398 4.46 -43.55 16.28
CA LEU A 398 5.02 -44.69 15.59
C LEU A 398 5.40 -45.77 16.61
N PHE A 399 4.73 -46.91 16.54
CA PHE A 399 4.87 -47.99 17.51
C PHE A 399 5.12 -49.36 16.86
N LYS A 400 6.10 -50.08 17.39
CA LYS A 400 6.40 -51.49 17.11
C LYS A 400 6.55 -52.24 18.43
N ALA A 401 5.76 -53.29 18.63
CA ALA A 401 5.86 -54.13 19.83
C ALA A 401 7.12 -55.02 19.77
N SER A 402 7.64 -55.41 20.95
CA SER A 402 8.79 -56.31 21.05
C SER A 402 8.46 -57.66 20.40
N GLY A 403 9.27 -58.10 19.43
CA GLY A 403 9.06 -59.36 18.70
C GLY A 403 7.96 -59.33 17.63
N SER A 404 7.27 -58.21 17.44
CA SER A 404 6.29 -58.05 16.36
C SER A 404 6.96 -57.64 15.04
N ASP A 405 6.38 -58.09 13.93
CA ASP A 405 6.76 -57.70 12.55
C ASP A 405 5.88 -56.57 11.99
N ILE A 406 4.99 -55.99 12.81
CA ILE A 406 4.05 -54.95 12.39
C ILE A 406 4.45 -53.61 13.01
N VAL A 407 4.51 -52.56 12.20
CA VAL A 407 4.67 -51.17 12.66
C VAL A 407 3.37 -50.44 12.46
N LYS A 408 2.89 -49.75 13.50
CA LYS A 408 1.64 -48.98 13.47
C LYS A 408 1.93 -47.51 13.73
N LEU A 409 1.22 -46.63 13.03
CA LEU A 409 1.29 -45.18 13.21
C LEU A 409 -0.08 -44.66 13.62
N TYR A 410 -0.21 -44.19 14.85
CA TYR A 410 -1.47 -43.70 15.44
C TYR A 410 -1.51 -42.16 15.39
N ASP A 411 -2.62 -41.55 14.97
CA ASP A 411 -2.83 -40.11 15.10
C ASP A 411 -3.26 -39.78 16.53
N LEU A 412 -2.31 -39.37 17.39
CA LEU A 412 -2.61 -39.09 18.80
C LEU A 412 -3.50 -37.87 18.98
N THR A 413 -3.42 -36.88 18.07
CA THR A 413 -4.24 -35.66 18.18
C THR A 413 -5.71 -36.00 18.01
N THR A 414 -6.07 -36.74 16.94
CA THR A 414 -7.46 -37.18 16.73
C THR A 414 -7.93 -38.16 17.79
N LEU A 415 -7.08 -39.08 18.24
CA LEU A 415 -7.43 -40.03 19.31
C LEU A 415 -7.62 -39.35 20.68
N CYS A 416 -6.95 -38.23 20.94
CA CYS A 416 -7.13 -37.44 22.17
C CYS A 416 -8.45 -36.65 22.13
N GLU A 417 -8.86 -36.12 20.97
CA GLU A 417 -10.14 -35.44 20.79
C GLU A 417 -11.34 -36.38 20.99
N GLU A 418 -11.23 -37.65 20.58
CA GLU A 418 -12.25 -38.68 20.78
C GLU A 418 -12.35 -39.16 22.25
N ALA A 419 -11.28 -39.03 23.03
CA ALA A 419 -11.15 -39.57 24.38
C ALA A 419 -11.60 -38.58 25.47
N THR A 420 -12.88 -38.20 25.49
CA THR A 420 -13.57 -37.36 26.52
C THR A 420 -12.99 -35.97 26.79
N GLU A 421 -13.88 -34.98 27.02
CA GLU A 421 -13.62 -33.53 27.22
C GLU A 421 -12.64 -33.14 28.37
N LYS A 422 -11.99 -34.07 29.05
CA LYS A 422 -11.18 -33.81 30.26
C LYS A 422 -9.67 -33.71 30.03
N TYR A 423 -9.14 -34.03 28.84
CA TYR A 423 -7.69 -34.12 28.61
C TYR A 423 -7.25 -33.26 27.43
N GLN A 424 -6.29 -32.35 27.66
CA GLN A 424 -5.66 -31.55 26.62
C GLN A 424 -4.35 -32.21 26.18
N ASN A 425 -4.16 -32.39 24.86
CA ASN A 425 -2.96 -33.02 24.32
C ASN A 425 -1.71 -32.19 24.71
N PRO A 426 -0.72 -32.77 25.41
CA PRO A 426 0.45 -32.03 25.91
C PRO A 426 1.37 -31.51 24.81
N PHE A 427 1.25 -32.03 23.58
CA PHE A 427 2.07 -31.61 22.44
C PHE A 427 1.46 -30.44 21.64
N THR A 428 0.17 -30.14 21.84
CA THR A 428 -0.53 -29.09 21.07
C THR A 428 0.14 -27.72 21.24
N MET A 429 0.48 -27.36 22.48
CA MET A 429 1.09 -26.06 22.78
C MET A 429 2.50 -25.91 22.18
N PRO A 430 3.47 -26.81 22.42
CA PRO A 430 4.79 -26.74 21.80
C PRO A 430 4.75 -26.67 20.26
N VAL A 431 3.85 -27.45 19.64
CA VAL A 431 3.68 -27.45 18.18
C VAL A 431 3.13 -26.12 17.68
N ALA A 432 2.10 -25.57 18.34
CA ALA A 432 1.53 -24.28 17.97
C ALA A 432 2.53 -23.11 18.10
N VAL A 433 3.32 -23.08 19.18
CA VAL A 433 4.38 -22.08 19.38
C VAL A 433 5.46 -22.19 18.30
N LEU A 434 5.84 -23.41 17.93
CA LEU A 434 6.85 -23.61 16.90
C LEU A 434 6.35 -23.21 15.51
N LEU A 435 5.09 -23.52 15.16
CA LEU A 435 4.44 -23.02 13.93
C LEU A 435 4.47 -21.48 13.86
N TYR A 436 4.11 -20.82 14.96
CA TYR A 436 4.15 -19.36 15.08
C TYR A 436 5.58 -18.81 14.90
N LYS A 437 6.58 -19.40 15.55
CA LYS A 437 7.97 -18.93 15.49
C LYS A 437 8.61 -19.14 14.12
N VAL A 438 8.36 -20.29 13.49
CA VAL A 438 8.79 -20.54 12.10
C VAL A 438 8.16 -19.50 11.17
N ALA A 439 6.84 -19.27 11.29
CA ALA A 439 6.16 -18.26 10.49
C ALA A 439 6.70 -16.84 10.75
N SER A 440 7.00 -16.49 12.00
CA SER A 440 7.56 -15.19 12.40
C SER A 440 8.98 -14.96 11.86
N ASN A 441 9.85 -15.98 11.92
CA ASN A 441 11.19 -15.89 11.34
C ASN A 441 11.13 -15.77 9.80
N MET A 442 10.28 -16.57 9.14
CA MET A 442 10.03 -16.42 7.70
C MET A 442 9.50 -15.01 7.36
N MET A 443 8.73 -14.40 8.26
CA MET A 443 8.27 -13.01 8.21
C MET A 443 9.41 -11.99 8.32
N LEU A 444 10.46 -12.24 9.10
CA LEU A 444 11.59 -11.31 9.25
C LEU A 444 12.56 -11.36 8.05
N LYS A 445 12.73 -12.53 7.43
CA LYS A 445 13.53 -12.70 6.19
C LYS A 445 12.85 -12.09 4.94
N LYS A 446 11.66 -11.49 5.09
CA LYS A 446 10.71 -11.11 4.02
C LYS A 446 11.14 -10.04 3.04
N VAL A 447 12.21 -9.27 3.23
CA VAL A 447 12.52 -8.18 2.30
C VAL A 447 12.75 -8.70 0.85
N GLN A 448 12.93 -10.01 0.62
CA GLN A 448 13.35 -10.53 -0.69
C GLN A 448 12.49 -11.60 -1.39
N ASN A 449 11.40 -12.20 -0.84
CA ASN A 449 10.67 -13.26 -1.59
C ASN A 449 9.17 -13.44 -1.27
N LYS A 450 8.28 -12.92 -2.15
CA LYS A 450 6.80 -13.08 -2.08
C LYS A 450 6.30 -14.53 -2.20
N LYS A 451 7.14 -15.46 -2.67
CA LYS A 451 6.80 -16.89 -2.89
C LYS A 451 6.37 -17.63 -1.62
N HIS A 452 6.77 -17.15 -0.44
CA HIS A 452 6.52 -17.84 0.84
C HIS A 452 5.24 -17.39 1.56
N TYR A 453 4.48 -16.42 1.04
CA TYR A 453 3.32 -15.86 1.76
C TYR A 453 2.20 -16.88 1.98
N GLY A 454 1.95 -17.76 0.99
CA GLY A 454 1.00 -18.85 1.13
C GLY A 454 1.37 -19.79 2.27
N ILE A 455 2.65 -20.16 2.37
CA ILE A 455 3.17 -21.05 3.43
C ILE A 455 3.04 -20.38 4.80
N ILE A 456 3.47 -19.12 4.94
CA ILE A 456 3.38 -18.37 6.20
C ILE A 456 1.91 -18.29 6.67
N ARG A 457 0.98 -18.01 5.75
CA ARG A 457 -0.46 -17.97 6.07
C ARG A 457 -0.94 -19.32 6.60
N THR A 458 -0.61 -20.42 5.93
CA THR A 458 -1.03 -21.77 6.36
C THR A 458 -0.48 -22.11 7.75
N LEU A 459 0.80 -21.82 8.01
CA LEU A 459 1.41 -22.05 9.32
C LEU A 459 0.71 -21.27 10.44
N LEU A 460 0.37 -20.00 10.19
CA LEU A 460 -0.31 -19.14 11.17
C LEU A 460 -1.78 -19.56 11.39
N LEU A 461 -2.50 -19.95 10.33
CA LEU A 461 -3.88 -20.47 10.45
C LEU A 461 -3.92 -21.78 11.23
N ASN A 462 -2.97 -22.69 10.98
CA ASN A 462 -2.85 -23.93 11.74
C ASN A 462 -2.48 -23.66 13.21
N CYS A 463 -1.62 -22.67 13.48
CA CYS A 463 -1.33 -22.22 14.84
C CYS A 463 -2.60 -21.74 15.57
N ILE A 464 -3.40 -20.87 14.95
CA ILE A 464 -4.65 -20.36 15.54
C ILE A 464 -5.67 -21.49 15.76
N LYS A 465 -5.75 -22.47 14.86
CA LYS A 465 -6.67 -23.61 14.98
C LYS A 465 -6.33 -24.53 16.17
N LEU A 466 -5.05 -24.68 16.50
CA LEU A 466 -4.58 -25.54 17.59
C LEU A 466 -4.68 -24.90 18.97
N LEU A 467 -4.67 -23.57 19.03
CA LEU A 467 -4.72 -22.82 20.28
C LEU A 467 -6.16 -22.53 20.67
N ASP A 468 -6.48 -22.71 21.94
CA ASP A 468 -7.70 -22.16 22.51
C ASP A 468 -7.54 -20.64 22.69
N LYS A 469 -8.57 -19.89 22.28
CA LYS A 469 -8.53 -18.43 22.17
C LYS A 469 -8.49 -17.75 23.53
N GLU A 470 -9.12 -18.35 24.54
CA GLU A 470 -9.24 -17.77 25.88
C GLU A 470 -7.96 -17.99 26.71
N SER A 471 -7.34 -19.16 26.56
CA SER A 471 -6.12 -19.53 27.29
C SER A 471 -4.85 -18.86 26.72
N HIS A 472 -4.78 -18.59 25.41
CA HIS A 472 -3.56 -18.09 24.75
C HIS A 472 -3.75 -16.84 23.86
N PRO A 473 -4.33 -15.75 24.39
CA PRO A 473 -4.72 -14.58 23.61
C PRO A 473 -3.52 -13.84 22.96
N GLN A 474 -2.34 -13.87 23.58
CA GLN A 474 -1.15 -13.18 23.06
C GLN A 474 -0.67 -13.75 21.71
N ILE A 475 -0.60 -15.08 21.59
CA ILE A 475 -0.13 -15.74 20.37
C ILE A 475 -1.18 -15.58 19.27
N VAL A 476 -2.47 -15.74 19.61
CA VAL A 476 -3.58 -15.58 18.68
C VAL A 476 -3.65 -14.15 18.14
N ALA A 477 -3.55 -13.13 19.00
CA ALA A 477 -3.53 -11.72 18.58
C ALA A 477 -2.34 -11.42 17.65
N SER A 478 -1.15 -11.91 17.99
CA SER A 478 0.05 -11.70 17.18
C SER A 478 0.00 -12.44 15.85
N ALA A 479 -0.53 -13.66 15.82
CA ALA A 479 -0.72 -14.43 14.59
C ALA A 479 -1.69 -13.73 13.63
N ASN A 480 -2.82 -13.23 14.15
CA ASN A 480 -3.79 -12.45 13.37
C ASN A 480 -3.19 -11.15 12.83
N TYR A 481 -2.40 -10.43 13.64
CA TYR A 481 -1.64 -9.26 13.18
C TYR A 481 -0.70 -9.63 12.02
N MET A 482 0.11 -10.68 12.16
CA MET A 482 1.02 -11.11 11.09
C MET A 482 0.29 -11.57 9.82
N ILE A 483 -0.86 -12.22 9.94
CA ILE A 483 -1.68 -12.57 8.78
C ILE A 483 -2.15 -11.30 8.07
N SER A 484 -2.62 -10.28 8.80
CA SER A 484 -3.05 -9.00 8.22
C SER A 484 -1.91 -8.25 7.49
N GLU A 485 -0.67 -8.42 7.94
CA GLU A 485 0.54 -7.86 7.32
C GLU A 485 0.85 -8.47 5.94
N LEU A 486 0.46 -9.73 5.69
CA LEU A 486 0.70 -10.41 4.41
C LEU A 486 -0.01 -9.74 3.21
N PHE A 487 -1.08 -9.00 3.45
CA PHE A 487 -1.91 -8.39 2.42
C PHE A 487 -1.35 -7.08 1.82
N GLN A 488 -0.14 -6.65 2.22
CA GLN A 488 0.63 -5.53 1.65
C GLN A 488 -0.21 -4.31 1.23
N LEU A 489 -0.63 -3.51 2.22
CA LEU A 489 -1.46 -2.32 1.99
C LEU A 489 -0.69 -1.10 1.45
N ASP A 490 0.64 -1.14 1.47
CA ASP A 490 1.52 0.01 1.17
C ASP A 490 2.08 0.02 -0.29
N GLU A 491 1.75 -0.95 -1.17
CA GLU A 491 2.22 -0.95 -2.57
C GLU A 491 1.32 -0.08 -3.48
N PRO A 492 1.87 0.90 -4.24
CA PRO A 492 1.07 1.67 -5.18
C PRO A 492 0.53 0.78 -6.32
N PRO A 493 -0.71 1.00 -6.78
CA PRO A 493 -1.26 0.26 -7.90
C PRO A 493 -0.41 0.51 -9.15
N LYS A 494 0.09 -0.56 -9.78
CA LYS A 494 0.79 -0.44 -11.08
C LYS A 494 -0.22 0.08 -12.11
N GLN A 495 -0.13 1.37 -12.45
CA GLN A 495 -0.84 1.93 -13.59
C GLN A 495 -0.24 1.34 -14.88
N TYR A 496 -1.01 0.50 -15.56
CA TYR A 496 -0.76 0.22 -16.98
C TYR A 496 -1.06 1.51 -17.74
N GLY A 497 -0.02 2.21 -18.15
CA GLY A 497 -0.12 3.47 -18.89
C GLY A 497 -0.79 3.26 -20.25
N ASN A 498 -1.81 4.08 -20.52
CA ASN A 498 -2.35 4.30 -21.85
C ASN A 498 -1.26 4.93 -22.74
N GLY A 499 -0.80 4.18 -23.73
CA GLY A 499 -0.03 4.68 -24.87
C GLY A 499 -0.62 4.08 -26.14
N SER A 500 -1.21 4.94 -26.97
CA SER A 500 -1.74 4.64 -28.28
C SER A 500 -0.73 3.94 -29.20
N SER A 501 -1.07 2.76 -29.74
CA SER A 501 -0.76 2.37 -31.13
C SER A 501 -1.51 1.09 -31.52
N THR A 502 -2.01 1.09 -32.75
CA THR A 502 -2.78 0.05 -33.43
C THR A 502 -2.10 -1.32 -33.47
N PRO A 503 -2.88 -2.42 -33.61
CA PRO A 503 -2.39 -3.78 -33.45
C PRO A 503 -1.62 -4.23 -34.69
N ASN A 504 -0.40 -4.74 -34.51
CA ASN A 504 0.18 -5.65 -35.49
C ASN A 504 1.12 -6.66 -34.83
N GLU A 505 0.73 -7.92 -35.03
CA GLU A 505 1.49 -9.16 -35.14
C GLU A 505 2.94 -9.25 -34.62
N ASN A 506 3.13 -10.32 -33.84
CA ASN A 506 4.36 -11.10 -33.64
C ASN A 506 5.45 -10.50 -32.74
N SER A 507 5.37 -10.84 -31.45
CA SER A 507 6.54 -11.18 -30.63
C SER A 507 6.07 -11.99 -29.41
N ASP A 508 6.45 -13.26 -29.43
CA ASP A 508 6.25 -14.30 -28.43
C ASP A 508 6.91 -13.93 -27.09
N ASP A 509 6.14 -14.01 -26.00
CA ASP A 509 6.55 -14.33 -24.62
C ASP A 509 5.36 -14.04 -23.68
N SER A 510 4.33 -14.87 -23.82
CA SER A 510 3.19 -14.91 -22.90
C SER A 510 3.29 -16.19 -22.08
N TYR A 511 3.51 -16.03 -20.78
CA TYR A 511 3.50 -17.10 -19.78
C TYR A 511 2.06 -17.64 -19.70
N SER A 512 1.77 -18.70 -20.45
CA SER A 512 0.49 -19.39 -20.43
C SER A 512 0.39 -20.28 -19.18
N GLU A 513 -0.63 -20.01 -18.37
CA GLU A 513 -1.25 -21.04 -17.55
C GLU A 513 -1.91 -22.05 -18.50
N GLU A 514 -1.36 -23.26 -18.56
CA GLU A 514 -2.10 -24.42 -19.05
C GLU A 514 -2.37 -25.35 -17.86
N GLU A 515 -3.66 -25.42 -17.50
CA GLU A 515 -4.23 -26.58 -16.83
C GLU A 515 -4.22 -27.75 -17.83
N GLU A 516 -3.23 -28.62 -17.76
CA GLU A 516 -3.33 -29.96 -18.35
C GLU A 516 -4.09 -30.87 -17.38
N LEU A 517 -5.38 -31.07 -17.67
CA LEU A 517 -6.10 -32.30 -17.34
C LEU A 517 -5.53 -33.43 -18.20
N PRO A 518 -5.15 -34.59 -17.65
CA PRO A 518 -5.05 -35.80 -18.44
C PRO A 518 -6.35 -36.61 -18.31
N GLU A 519 -7.18 -36.53 -19.34
CA GLU A 519 -8.01 -37.67 -19.76
C GLU A 519 -7.14 -38.55 -20.66
N ASP A 520 -6.93 -39.81 -20.29
CA ASP A 520 -6.65 -40.87 -21.26
C ASP A 520 -7.32 -42.17 -20.77
N SER A 521 -8.35 -42.55 -21.52
CA SER A 521 -8.95 -43.88 -21.53
C SER A 521 -8.24 -44.75 -22.56
N ASP A 522 -7.88 -45.98 -22.22
CA ASP A 522 -8.28 -47.14 -23.02
C ASP A 522 -8.14 -48.46 -22.26
N GLU A 523 -9.11 -49.32 -22.54
CA GLU A 523 -9.52 -50.53 -21.83
C GLU A 523 -8.52 -51.70 -21.90
N ASN A 524 -8.54 -52.58 -20.88
CA ASN A 524 -9.16 -53.93 -20.95
C ASN A 524 -8.61 -54.83 -19.83
N GLY A 525 -9.47 -55.36 -18.94
CA GLY A 525 -9.03 -56.26 -17.86
C GLY A 525 -10.06 -56.65 -16.79
N SER A 526 -11.19 -57.23 -17.21
CA SER A 526 -12.11 -58.11 -16.45
C SER A 526 -12.68 -57.70 -15.08
N PHE A 527 -14.01 -57.71 -15.02
CA PHE A 527 -14.88 -57.76 -13.84
C PHE A 527 -14.32 -58.52 -12.62
N SER A 528 -14.45 -57.90 -11.45
CA SER A 528 -14.96 -58.60 -10.26
C SER A 528 -15.72 -57.60 -9.38
N ASN A 529 -17.04 -57.79 -9.29
CA ASN A 529 -17.87 -57.13 -8.28
C ASN A 529 -17.39 -57.53 -6.89
N GLY A 530 -16.92 -56.55 -6.12
CA GLY A 530 -16.71 -56.62 -4.69
C GLY A 530 -17.03 -55.26 -4.09
N SER A 531 -18.24 -55.13 -3.58
CA SER A 531 -18.69 -53.99 -2.78
C SER A 531 -17.86 -53.91 -1.50
N ASP A 532 -17.14 -52.81 -1.30
CA ASP A 532 -16.91 -52.19 0.01
C ASP A 532 -16.56 -50.70 -0.22
N PRO A 533 -17.21 -49.74 0.47
CA PRO A 533 -16.76 -48.35 0.48
C PRO A 533 -15.40 -48.26 1.21
N PRO A 534 -14.51 -47.31 0.86
CA PRO A 534 -13.29 -47.10 1.62
C PRO A 534 -13.66 -46.60 3.02
N ASP A 535 -13.42 -47.46 4.00
CA ASP A 535 -13.64 -47.23 5.41
C ASP A 535 -12.59 -46.22 5.93
N ASP A 536 -12.90 -44.91 5.88
CA ASP A 536 -12.10 -43.78 6.42
C ASP A 536 -11.93 -43.83 7.97
N SER A 537 -12.30 -44.95 8.61
CA SER A 537 -12.45 -45.09 10.06
C SER A 537 -11.22 -45.67 10.79
N LYS A 538 -10.01 -45.58 10.24
CA LYS A 538 -8.81 -46.00 10.98
C LYS A 538 -7.79 -44.88 11.07
N ALA A 539 -7.77 -44.19 12.22
CA ALA A 539 -6.71 -43.30 12.71
C ALA A 539 -5.34 -43.99 12.90
N VAL A 540 -5.10 -45.09 12.17
CA VAL A 540 -3.97 -46.00 12.30
C VAL A 540 -3.49 -46.44 10.92
N ALA A 541 -2.30 -45.99 10.51
CA ALA A 541 -1.60 -46.54 9.36
C ALA A 541 -0.71 -47.72 9.78
N ILE A 542 -0.56 -48.73 8.90
CA ILE A 542 0.11 -49.99 9.26
C ILE A 542 1.11 -50.40 8.17
N ILE A 543 2.35 -50.68 8.58
CA ILE A 543 3.32 -51.46 7.81
C ILE A 543 3.13 -52.92 8.20
N LYS A 544 2.71 -53.75 7.24
CA LYS A 544 2.24 -55.13 7.50
C LYS A 544 3.38 -56.09 7.84
N SER A 545 4.56 -55.86 7.25
CA SER A 545 5.78 -56.59 7.58
C SER A 545 6.97 -55.65 7.55
N VAL A 546 7.91 -55.77 8.48
CA VAL A 546 9.10 -54.91 8.50
C VAL A 546 10.04 -55.24 7.33
N GLY A 547 9.95 -56.46 6.77
CA GLY A 547 10.66 -56.82 5.54
C GLY A 547 10.27 -55.97 4.33
N GLU A 548 9.08 -55.36 4.34
CA GLU A 548 8.60 -54.45 3.30
C GLU A 548 9.47 -53.19 3.17
N LEU A 549 10.09 -52.75 4.26
CA LEU A 549 10.96 -51.58 4.28
C LEU A 549 12.30 -51.82 3.57
N SER A 550 12.69 -53.09 3.40
CA SER A 550 13.96 -53.47 2.77
C SER A 550 13.86 -53.59 1.25
N VAL A 551 12.66 -53.39 0.68
CA VAL A 551 12.40 -53.49 -0.76
C VAL A 551 12.45 -52.10 -1.39
N PRO A 552 13.28 -51.87 -2.44
CA PRO A 552 13.34 -50.58 -3.12
C PRO A 552 11.95 -50.11 -3.60
N GLU A 553 11.66 -48.81 -3.40
CA GLU A 553 10.48 -48.11 -3.93
C GLU A 553 9.10 -48.71 -3.59
N LYS A 554 8.98 -49.50 -2.52
CA LYS A 554 7.69 -50.11 -2.15
C LYS A 554 6.65 -49.08 -1.72
N TYR A 555 7.07 -48.04 -0.99
CA TYR A 555 6.23 -46.93 -0.62
C TYR A 555 6.54 -45.76 -1.55
N LYS A 556 5.91 -45.73 -2.74
CA LYS A 556 6.04 -44.58 -3.63
C LYS A 556 5.30 -43.40 -3.03
N SER A 557 5.98 -42.26 -2.95
CA SER A 557 5.36 -40.98 -2.58
C SER A 557 4.42 -40.55 -3.70
N THR A 558 3.20 -41.09 -3.74
CA THR A 558 2.19 -40.82 -4.77
C THR A 558 1.73 -39.35 -4.78
N HIS A 559 2.07 -38.60 -3.74
CA HIS A 559 1.84 -37.18 -3.67
C HIS A 559 3.19 -36.50 -3.45
N GLN A 560 3.72 -35.82 -4.47
CA GLN A 560 4.27 -34.51 -4.15
C GLN A 560 3.11 -33.79 -3.49
N ILE A 561 3.14 -33.67 -2.16
CA ILE A 561 2.25 -32.76 -1.44
C ILE A 561 2.67 -31.37 -1.95
N ARG A 562 2.18 -30.98 -3.13
CA ARG A 562 2.04 -29.58 -3.49
C ARG A 562 1.15 -29.07 -2.39
N PRO A 563 1.67 -28.29 -1.43
CA PRO A 563 0.75 -27.58 -0.58
C PRO A 563 -0.06 -26.75 -1.58
N SER A 564 -1.39 -26.83 -1.50
CA SER A 564 -2.22 -25.77 -2.08
C SER A 564 -1.97 -24.53 -1.22
N CYS A 565 -0.74 -23.98 -1.30
CA CYS A 565 -0.30 -22.76 -0.68
C CYS A 565 -0.49 -21.62 -1.67
N ALA A 566 -1.58 -21.68 -2.45
CA ALA A 566 -2.07 -20.54 -3.19
C ALA A 566 -2.45 -19.48 -2.16
N PHE A 567 -1.60 -18.46 -2.05
CA PHE A 567 -2.04 -17.22 -1.42
C PHE A 567 -3.20 -16.73 -2.28
N PRO A 568 -4.40 -16.47 -1.73
CA PRO A 568 -5.46 -15.87 -2.51
C PRO A 568 -4.95 -14.48 -2.89
N VAL A 569 -4.46 -14.37 -4.13
CA VAL A 569 -4.19 -13.09 -4.76
C VAL A 569 -5.56 -12.56 -5.10
N CYS A 570 -6.20 -11.97 -4.10
CA CYS A 570 -7.43 -11.27 -4.31
C CYS A 570 -7.12 -10.09 -5.24
N HIS A 571 -7.54 -10.21 -6.50
CA HIS A 571 -7.30 -9.20 -7.53
C HIS A 571 -7.95 -7.87 -7.15
N ASP A 572 -9.07 -7.92 -6.43
CA ASP A 572 -9.75 -6.74 -5.93
C ASP A 572 -9.09 -6.18 -4.66
N THR A 573 -8.83 -4.87 -4.69
CA THR A 573 -8.29 -4.13 -3.54
C THR A 573 -9.26 -4.08 -2.37
N GLU A 574 -10.56 -4.05 -2.64
CA GLU A 574 -11.58 -3.91 -1.59
C GLU A 574 -11.68 -5.18 -0.74
N GLU A 575 -11.85 -6.33 -1.38
CA GLU A 575 -11.91 -7.63 -0.70
C GLU A 575 -10.62 -7.91 0.08
N ARG A 576 -9.45 -7.56 -0.47
CA ARG A 576 -8.16 -7.65 0.24
C ARG A 576 -8.14 -6.87 1.55
N CYS A 577 -8.61 -5.62 1.53
CA CYS A 577 -8.67 -4.79 2.73
C CYS A 577 -9.72 -5.31 3.73
N ARG A 578 -10.87 -5.82 3.25
CA ARG A 578 -11.90 -6.43 4.11
C ARG A 578 -11.40 -7.67 4.84
N VAL A 579 -10.67 -8.55 4.14
CA VAL A 579 -10.04 -9.73 4.75
C VAL A 579 -8.94 -9.31 5.74
N ALA A 580 -8.16 -8.26 5.43
CA ALA A 580 -7.19 -7.74 6.40
C ALA A 580 -7.87 -7.20 7.67
N LEU A 581 -8.98 -6.46 7.52
CA LEU A 581 -9.75 -5.93 8.65
C LEU A 581 -10.40 -7.02 9.51
N SER A 582 -10.84 -8.15 8.92
CA SER A 582 -11.40 -9.26 9.70
C SER A 582 -10.36 -9.91 10.62
N TYR A 583 -9.12 -10.06 10.15
CA TYR A 583 -8.01 -10.51 11.00
C TYR A 583 -7.62 -9.46 12.05
N VAL A 584 -7.63 -8.17 11.71
CA VAL A 584 -7.42 -7.08 12.70
C VAL A 584 -8.47 -7.15 13.81
N LEU A 585 -9.75 -7.32 13.46
CA LEU A 585 -10.85 -7.46 14.41
C LEU A 585 -10.66 -8.67 15.33
N GLU A 586 -10.32 -9.84 14.80
CA GLU A 586 -10.08 -11.03 15.62
C GLU A 586 -8.87 -10.85 16.57
N GLY A 587 -7.84 -10.15 16.11
CA GLY A 587 -6.72 -9.73 16.93
C GLY A 587 -7.14 -8.80 18.07
N LEU A 588 -7.96 -7.77 17.78
CA LEU A 588 -8.46 -6.84 18.78
C LEU A 588 -9.35 -7.54 19.83
N LYS A 589 -10.24 -8.44 19.40
CA LYS A 589 -11.05 -9.26 20.33
C LYS A 589 -10.19 -10.09 21.27
N SER A 590 -9.10 -10.68 20.76
CA SER A 590 -8.18 -11.48 21.57
C SER A 590 -7.44 -10.62 22.60
N VAL A 591 -7.04 -9.39 22.23
CA VAL A 591 -6.43 -8.45 23.17
C VAL A 591 -7.45 -7.99 24.21
N ASP A 592 -8.62 -7.52 23.79
CA ASP A 592 -9.65 -6.98 24.67
C ASP A 592 -10.20 -8.04 25.63
N GLY A 593 -10.37 -9.29 25.17
CA GLY A 593 -10.79 -10.41 26.01
C GLY A 593 -9.76 -10.79 27.08
N SER A 594 -8.48 -10.44 26.89
CA SER A 594 -7.42 -10.69 27.87
C SER A 594 -7.31 -9.61 28.95
N ILE A 595 -7.99 -8.47 28.77
CA ILE A 595 -8.00 -7.38 29.75
C ILE A 595 -9.00 -7.77 30.85
N LYS A 596 -8.53 -7.90 32.09
CA LYS A 596 -9.40 -8.17 33.23
C LYS A 596 -10.33 -6.97 33.44
N LYS A 597 -11.65 -7.21 33.50
CA LYS A 597 -12.63 -6.15 33.81
C LYS A 597 -12.38 -5.65 35.24
N GLU A 598 -12.53 -4.34 35.46
CA GLU A 598 -12.35 -3.70 36.78
C GLU A 598 -13.17 -4.35 37.91
N SER A 599 -14.25 -5.09 37.58
CA SER A 599 -15.06 -5.85 38.53
C SER A 599 -14.35 -7.05 39.19
N ASP A 600 -13.25 -7.53 38.62
CA ASP A 600 -12.55 -8.75 39.06
C ASP A 600 -11.24 -8.46 39.80
N LEU A 601 -10.92 -7.18 40.04
CA LEU A 601 -9.79 -6.80 40.88
C LEU A 601 -10.20 -6.94 42.35
N PRO A 602 -9.43 -7.65 43.20
CA PRO A 602 -9.72 -7.70 44.62
C PRO A 602 -9.72 -6.28 45.17
N ALA A 603 -10.81 -5.89 45.84
CA ALA A 603 -10.94 -4.58 46.48
C ALA A 603 -9.69 -4.33 47.36
N ALA A 604 -8.99 -3.23 47.11
CA ALA A 604 -7.81 -2.88 47.88
C ALA A 604 -8.19 -2.73 49.36
N ASP A 605 -7.42 -3.38 50.24
CA ASP A 605 -7.60 -3.28 51.68
C ASP A 605 -7.44 -1.81 52.12
N PRO A 606 -8.45 -1.19 52.77
CA PRO A 606 -8.40 0.21 53.19
C PRO A 606 -7.25 0.55 54.16
N ASN A 607 -6.53 -0.45 54.69
CA ASN A 607 -5.40 -0.25 55.59
C ASN A 607 -4.01 -0.34 54.93
N ILE A 608 -3.94 -0.57 53.62
CA ILE A 608 -2.66 -0.61 52.90
C ILE A 608 -2.50 0.67 52.06
N PRO A 609 -1.54 1.56 52.38
CA PRO A 609 -1.32 2.77 51.61
C PRO A 609 -0.85 2.42 50.18
N ILE A 610 -1.58 2.94 49.19
CA ILE A 610 -1.25 2.78 47.77
C ILE A 610 -0.01 3.64 47.46
N PRO A 611 1.12 3.08 46.98
CA PRO A 611 2.29 3.86 46.63
C PRO A 611 2.04 4.68 45.35
N LEU A 612 1.73 5.96 45.50
CA LEU A 612 1.71 6.93 44.40
C LEU A 612 3.16 7.27 44.03
N LYS A 613 3.68 6.68 42.95
CA LYS A 613 4.92 7.16 42.33
C LYS A 613 4.58 8.37 41.47
N TYR A 614 4.91 9.56 41.96
CA TYR A 614 5.02 10.75 41.12
C TYR A 614 6.28 10.59 40.26
N ALA A 615 6.15 10.68 38.94
CA ALA A 615 7.30 10.76 38.04
C ALA A 615 7.75 12.22 37.97
N ASP A 616 9.04 12.47 38.19
CA ASP A 616 9.64 13.81 38.14
C ASP A 616 9.60 14.37 36.71
N GLU A 617 8.93 15.52 36.56
CA GLU A 617 8.84 16.31 35.32
C GLU A 617 10.04 17.24 35.15
N SER A 618 11.24 16.69 34.93
CA SER A 618 12.37 17.52 34.50
C SER A 618 13.32 16.76 33.60
N GLU A 619 13.13 16.89 32.28
CA GLU A 619 14.15 17.00 31.22
C GLU A 619 13.57 16.62 29.85
N CYS A 620 12.90 17.55 29.16
CA CYS A 620 12.79 17.52 27.70
C CYS A 620 12.38 18.89 27.14
N THR A 621 13.33 19.80 26.98
CA THR A 621 13.09 21.15 26.46
C THR A 621 13.10 21.25 24.92
N GLY A 622 13.05 20.13 24.20
CA GLY A 622 13.05 20.10 22.73
C GLY A 622 11.76 19.60 22.05
N GLN A 623 10.79 19.04 22.79
CA GLN A 623 9.59 18.37 22.22
C GLN A 623 8.28 19.15 22.31
N LYS A 624 8.28 20.36 22.90
CA LYS A 624 7.06 21.14 23.13
C LYS A 624 6.35 21.60 21.86
N ASP A 625 7.07 21.86 20.77
CA ASP A 625 6.44 22.40 19.56
C ASP A 625 5.62 21.35 18.80
N LEU A 626 6.01 20.07 18.84
CA LEU A 626 5.31 18.98 18.15
C LEU A 626 4.05 18.54 18.92
N GLU A 627 4.15 18.43 20.25
CA GLU A 627 3.00 18.16 21.12
C GLU A 627 1.99 19.30 21.09
N ASN A 628 2.44 20.57 21.03
CA ASN A 628 1.55 21.72 20.91
C ASN A 628 0.79 21.77 19.58
N ASN A 629 1.45 21.43 18.46
CA ASN A 629 0.79 21.40 17.15
C ASN A 629 -0.27 20.29 17.08
N ILE A 630 0.00 19.12 17.64
CA ILE A 630 -0.95 17.99 17.67
C ILE A 630 -2.07 18.22 18.70
N ALA A 631 -1.77 18.85 19.83
CA ALA A 631 -2.76 19.30 20.82
C ALA A 631 -3.70 20.38 20.25
N LEU A 632 -3.19 21.26 19.38
CA LEU A 632 -3.97 22.24 18.63
C LEU A 632 -4.97 21.57 17.66
N PHE A 633 -4.61 20.43 17.07
CA PHE A 633 -5.50 19.67 16.17
C PHE A 633 -6.48 18.72 16.87
N LEU A 634 -6.13 18.20 18.04
CA LEU A 634 -6.94 17.21 18.78
C LEU A 634 -7.79 17.83 19.91
N ASP A 635 -7.75 19.16 20.11
CA ASP A 635 -8.41 19.88 21.21
C ASP A 635 -8.15 19.26 22.59
N LYS A 636 -6.93 18.72 22.78
CA LYS A 636 -6.47 18.12 24.04
C LYS A 636 -5.48 19.10 24.68
N GLY A 637 -6.00 20.08 25.43
CA GLY A 637 -5.16 20.96 26.26
C GLY A 637 -4.25 20.17 27.20
N ASN A 638 -3.04 20.69 27.44
CA ASN A 638 -1.98 20.18 28.32
C ASN A 638 -2.16 18.72 28.78
N VAL A 639 -1.58 17.79 28.03
CA VAL A 639 -1.63 16.35 28.29
C VAL A 639 -0.91 16.04 29.61
N THR A 640 -1.63 16.09 30.72
CA THR A 640 -1.32 15.22 31.87
C THR A 640 -1.62 13.80 31.43
N LYS A 641 -0.59 12.94 31.46
CA LYS A 641 -0.64 11.52 31.09
C LYS A 641 -1.82 10.82 31.77
N LEU A 642 -2.94 10.66 31.06
CA LEU A 642 -4.00 9.76 31.50
C LEU A 642 -3.64 8.34 31.02
N PRO A 643 -3.72 7.32 31.90
CA PRO A 643 -3.67 5.93 31.46
C PRO A 643 -4.81 5.65 30.47
N SER A 644 -4.61 4.67 29.58
CA SER A 644 -5.65 4.17 28.66
C SER A 644 -6.98 3.99 29.40
N ARG A 645 -8.10 4.42 28.81
CA ARG A 645 -9.43 4.26 29.43
C ARG A 645 -9.80 2.78 29.68
N SER A 646 -9.17 1.86 28.96
CA SER A 646 -9.30 0.42 29.14
C SER A 646 -8.45 -0.17 30.28
N GLY A 647 -7.73 0.65 31.05
CA GLY A 647 -6.92 0.19 32.21
C GLY A 647 -5.66 -0.61 31.86
N MET A 648 -5.20 -0.58 30.60
CA MET A 648 -3.99 -1.26 30.15
C MET A 648 -2.73 -0.58 30.69
N ILE A 649 -1.77 -1.37 31.15
CA ILE A 649 -0.48 -0.87 31.62
C ILE A 649 0.43 -0.61 30.41
N PRO A 650 1.05 0.59 30.29
CA PRO A 650 2.04 0.88 29.25
C PRO A 650 3.16 -0.19 29.22
N ASP A 651 3.70 -0.46 28.03
CA ASP A 651 4.75 -1.45 27.75
C ASP A 651 4.38 -2.94 27.91
N THR A 652 3.12 -3.26 28.21
CA THR A 652 2.63 -4.64 28.15
C THR A 652 2.47 -5.15 26.70
N TRP A 653 2.48 -6.47 26.51
CA TRP A 653 2.24 -7.07 25.19
C TRP A 653 0.87 -6.66 24.63
N GLN A 654 -0.13 -6.51 25.49
CA GLN A 654 -1.49 -6.10 25.13
C GLN A 654 -1.44 -4.71 24.51
N TYR A 655 -0.75 -3.78 25.18
CA TYR A 655 -0.58 -2.40 24.73
C TYR A 655 0.13 -2.32 23.38
N GLN A 656 1.26 -3.00 23.23
CA GLN A 656 2.05 -3.02 21.99
C GLN A 656 1.31 -3.65 20.81
N LEU A 657 0.57 -4.75 21.03
CA LEU A 657 -0.21 -5.41 19.97
C LEU A 657 -1.45 -4.60 19.59
N LYS A 658 -2.15 -4.00 20.57
CA LYS A 658 -3.30 -3.13 20.29
C LYS A 658 -2.91 -1.92 19.46
N GLN A 659 -1.80 -1.25 19.77
CA GLN A 659 -1.23 -0.18 18.94
C GLN A 659 -1.01 -0.63 17.48
N LYS A 660 -0.34 -1.77 17.28
CA LYS A 660 -0.03 -2.29 15.94
C LYS A 660 -1.29 -2.66 15.14
N LEU A 661 -2.26 -3.29 15.79
CA LEU A 661 -3.54 -3.67 15.18
C LEU A 661 -4.37 -2.45 14.78
N ILE A 662 -4.48 -1.44 15.67
CA ILE A 662 -5.22 -0.20 15.39
C ILE A 662 -4.59 0.56 14.22
N LEU A 663 -3.26 0.72 14.20
CA LEU A 663 -2.56 1.38 13.10
C LEU A 663 -2.77 0.63 11.78
N ARG A 664 -2.73 -0.71 11.82
CA ARG A 664 -2.98 -1.54 10.64
C ARG A 664 -4.42 -1.41 10.13
N GLY A 665 -5.39 -1.36 11.03
CA GLY A 665 -6.78 -1.07 10.71
C GLY A 665 -6.96 0.30 10.05
N SER A 666 -6.29 1.33 10.58
CA SER A 666 -6.28 2.68 10.00
C SER A 666 -5.78 2.69 8.54
N LYS A 667 -4.65 2.04 8.27
CA LYS A 667 -4.11 1.88 6.91
C LYS A 667 -5.07 1.14 5.97
N ALA A 668 -5.71 0.07 6.44
CA ALA A 668 -6.67 -0.69 5.63
C ALA A 668 -7.88 0.16 5.22
N TYR A 669 -8.43 0.94 6.16
CA TYR A 669 -9.52 1.86 5.86
C TYR A 669 -9.10 3.02 4.95
N PHE A 670 -7.87 3.51 5.07
CA PHE A 670 -7.32 4.52 4.15
C PHE A 670 -7.29 4.00 2.70
N VAL A 671 -6.79 2.77 2.48
CA VAL A 671 -6.77 2.14 1.15
C VAL A 671 -8.19 1.93 0.60
N LEU A 672 -9.14 1.49 1.44
CA LEU A 672 -10.56 1.38 1.07
C LEU A 672 -11.15 2.72 0.65
N SER A 673 -10.81 3.80 1.36
CA SER A 673 -11.26 5.15 0.99
C SER A 673 -10.71 5.56 -0.37
N ASN A 674 -9.41 5.34 -0.62
CA ASN A 674 -8.80 5.68 -1.91
C ASN A 674 -9.40 4.88 -3.09
N ALA A 675 -9.68 3.59 -2.88
CA ALA A 675 -10.39 2.76 -3.84
C ALA A 675 -11.81 3.30 -4.12
N ALA A 676 -12.54 3.71 -3.08
CA ALA A 676 -13.88 4.29 -3.22
C ALA A 676 -13.87 5.65 -3.95
N VAL A 677 -12.86 6.51 -3.72
CA VAL A 677 -12.66 7.76 -4.48
C VAL A 677 -12.47 7.47 -5.97
N THR A 678 -11.66 6.47 -6.29
CA THR A 678 -11.41 6.05 -7.69
C THR A 678 -12.70 5.59 -8.38
N LEU A 679 -13.62 4.99 -7.63
CA LEU A 679 -14.94 4.57 -8.09
C LEU A 679 -16.02 5.67 -8.04
N GLN A 680 -15.65 6.92 -7.71
CA GLN A 680 -16.56 8.07 -7.55
C GLN A 680 -17.66 7.87 -6.48
N LYS A 681 -17.44 6.97 -5.51
CA LYS A 681 -18.36 6.73 -4.38
C LYS A 681 -17.92 7.54 -3.16
N TYR A 682 -18.10 8.86 -3.24
CA TYR A 682 -17.52 9.80 -2.27
C TYR A 682 -18.14 9.70 -0.87
N GLY A 683 -19.43 9.35 -0.75
CA GLY A 683 -20.06 9.11 0.56
C GLY A 683 -19.45 7.91 1.27
N ARG A 684 -19.23 6.83 0.52
CA ARG A 684 -18.54 5.62 0.98
C ARG A 684 -17.08 5.91 1.36
N ALA A 685 -16.37 6.67 0.53
CA ALA A 685 -14.98 7.05 0.76
C ALA A 685 -14.81 7.90 2.03
N LEU A 686 -15.71 8.87 2.24
CA LEU A 686 -15.74 9.71 3.44
C LEU A 686 -15.97 8.88 4.72
N ARG A 687 -16.85 7.86 4.66
CA ARG A 687 -17.02 6.93 5.78
C ARG A 687 -15.75 6.15 6.08
N TYR A 688 -15.09 5.59 5.07
CA TYR A 688 -13.88 4.80 5.31
C TYR A 688 -12.75 5.65 5.88
N ILE A 689 -12.53 6.87 5.39
CA ILE A 689 -11.51 7.74 5.96
C ILE A 689 -11.87 8.22 7.37
N LYS A 690 -13.17 8.37 7.68
CA LYS A 690 -13.65 8.59 9.05
C LYS A 690 -13.22 7.46 9.98
N LEU A 691 -13.47 6.20 9.60
CA LEU A 691 -13.03 5.03 10.38
C LEU A 691 -11.50 4.98 10.51
N ALA A 692 -10.76 5.32 9.45
CA ALA A 692 -9.30 5.38 9.50
C ALA A 692 -8.79 6.40 10.53
N LEU A 693 -9.38 7.60 10.58
CA LEU A 693 -9.02 8.64 11.55
C LEU A 693 -9.47 8.33 12.97
N GLN A 694 -10.60 7.63 13.16
CA GLN A 694 -11.01 7.14 14.47
C GLN A 694 -10.04 6.10 15.02
N CYS A 695 -9.53 5.20 14.16
CA CYS A 695 -8.40 4.34 14.53
C CYS A 695 -7.17 5.17 14.92
N LEU A 696 -6.86 6.23 14.17
CA LEU A 696 -5.69 7.05 14.43
C LEU A 696 -5.78 7.87 15.72
N ASP A 697 -6.96 8.40 16.07
CA ASP A 697 -7.22 9.08 17.36
C ASP A 697 -7.01 8.10 18.52
N ALA A 698 -7.55 6.89 18.42
CA ALA A 698 -7.31 5.83 19.40
C ALA A 698 -5.82 5.44 19.49
N TYR A 699 -5.12 5.36 18.37
CA TYR A 699 -3.67 5.10 18.32
C TYR A 699 -2.86 6.21 19.00
N CYS A 700 -3.20 7.47 18.78
CA CYS A 700 -2.55 8.62 19.42
C CYS A 700 -2.75 8.63 20.94
N CYS A 701 -3.91 8.17 21.44
CA CYS A 701 -4.13 7.99 22.89
C CYS A 701 -3.23 6.91 23.50
N LEU A 702 -2.77 5.94 22.70
CA LEU A 702 -1.93 4.84 23.15
C LEU A 702 -0.44 5.12 22.96
N ILE A 703 0.00 6.33 22.61
CA ILE A 703 1.42 6.59 22.30
C ILE A 703 1.94 7.80 23.03
N ASN A 704 3.18 7.67 23.53
CA ASN A 704 3.87 8.73 24.26
C ASN A 704 4.66 9.69 23.35
N ASN A 705 5.05 9.25 22.14
CA ASN A 705 5.80 10.04 21.16
C ASN A 705 5.33 9.71 19.74
N LEU A 706 4.79 10.68 19.01
CA LEU A 706 4.42 10.46 17.61
C LEU A 706 5.66 10.33 16.73
N SER A 707 5.72 9.25 15.94
CA SER A 707 6.79 9.07 14.96
C SER A 707 6.54 9.95 13.73
N PRO A 708 7.60 10.42 13.03
CA PRO A 708 7.45 11.15 11.77
C PRO A 708 6.66 10.39 10.71
N GLU A 709 6.72 9.05 10.72
CA GLU A 709 5.96 8.19 9.80
C GLU A 709 4.44 8.27 10.03
N VAL A 710 4.00 8.39 11.28
CA VAL A 710 2.59 8.53 11.64
C VAL A 710 2.09 9.93 11.27
N LEU A 711 2.91 10.97 11.47
CA LEU A 711 2.58 12.34 11.04
C LEU A 711 2.46 12.44 9.52
N PHE A 712 3.39 11.82 8.80
CA PHE A 712 3.32 11.70 7.36
C PHE A 712 2.02 11.00 6.94
N PHE A 713 1.69 9.85 7.53
CA PHE A 713 0.44 9.15 7.23
C PHE A 713 -0.82 9.98 7.57
N LEU A 714 -0.84 10.71 8.69
CA LEU A 714 -1.94 11.62 9.03
C LEU A 714 -2.11 12.72 7.97
N SER A 715 -1.02 13.27 7.46
CA SER A 715 -1.07 14.25 6.36
C SER A 715 -1.70 13.67 5.09
N GLN A 716 -1.46 12.39 4.80
CA GLN A 716 -2.08 11.68 3.66
C GLN A 716 -3.58 11.50 3.89
N CYS A 717 -3.99 11.13 5.10
CA CYS A 717 -5.40 11.01 5.47
C CYS A 717 -6.14 12.35 5.35
N LEU A 718 -5.55 13.44 5.86
CA LEU A 718 -6.14 14.78 5.77
C LEU A 718 -6.24 15.27 4.32
N ALA A 719 -5.21 15.04 3.50
CA ALA A 719 -5.27 15.36 2.07
C ALA A 719 -6.40 14.59 1.36
N LEU A 720 -6.59 13.31 1.68
CA LEU A 720 -7.67 12.49 1.11
C LEU A 720 -9.06 12.95 1.56
N ILE A 721 -9.21 13.46 2.79
CA ILE A 721 -10.46 14.09 3.24
C ILE A 721 -10.72 15.37 2.45
N GLY A 722 -9.68 16.19 2.26
CA GLY A 722 -9.77 17.38 1.40
C GLY A 722 -10.28 17.03 0.01
N ASP A 723 -9.72 15.99 -0.62
CA ASP A 723 -10.15 15.51 -1.93
C ASP A 723 -11.63 15.08 -1.91
N ASN A 724 -12.03 14.28 -0.92
CA ASN A 724 -13.42 13.83 -0.77
C ASN A 724 -14.42 14.98 -0.59
N GLN A 725 -14.12 15.92 0.30
CA GLN A 725 -14.99 17.07 0.59
C GLN A 725 -15.12 18.00 -0.62
N LEU A 726 -14.01 18.22 -1.35
CA LEU A 726 -14.03 18.97 -2.61
C LEU A 726 -14.88 18.28 -3.67
N MET A 727 -14.75 16.96 -3.82
CA MET A 727 -15.53 16.22 -4.82
C MET A 727 -17.02 16.12 -4.48
N LEU A 728 -17.36 16.02 -3.19
CA LEU A 728 -18.75 16.10 -2.72
C LEU A 728 -19.37 17.47 -3.01
N ALA A 729 -18.59 18.54 -2.84
CA ALA A 729 -19.01 19.90 -3.15
C ALA A 729 -19.28 20.09 -4.67
N GLN A 730 -18.41 19.57 -5.53
CA GLN A 730 -18.56 19.66 -6.99
C GLN A 730 -19.74 18.82 -7.52
N ASN A 731 -20.02 17.66 -6.91
CA ASN A 731 -21.09 16.74 -7.33
C ASN A 731 -22.35 16.85 -6.47
N ALA A 732 -22.80 18.07 -6.20
CA ALA A 732 -23.96 18.34 -5.35
C ALA A 732 -25.30 17.72 -5.84
N SER A 733 -25.39 17.27 -7.10
CA SER A 733 -26.57 16.60 -7.66
C SER A 733 -26.82 15.20 -7.07
N ASN A 734 -25.78 14.47 -6.64
CA ASN A 734 -25.87 13.08 -6.18
C ASN A 734 -25.93 12.94 -4.63
N ARG A 735 -26.31 14.01 -3.91
CA ARG A 735 -26.26 14.09 -2.44
C ARG A 735 -26.97 12.95 -1.71
N ALA A 736 -28.17 12.55 -2.17
CA ALA A 736 -28.94 11.50 -1.51
C ALA A 736 -28.21 10.15 -1.52
N ALA A 737 -27.59 9.79 -2.65
CA ALA A 737 -26.79 8.57 -2.76
C ALA A 737 -25.58 8.59 -1.83
N TYR A 738 -24.86 9.72 -1.76
CA TYR A 738 -23.71 9.85 -0.86
C TYR A 738 -24.09 9.75 0.62
N GLN A 739 -25.28 10.24 1.00
CA GLN A 739 -25.75 10.16 2.38
C GLN A 739 -26.13 8.73 2.78
N GLU A 740 -26.72 7.96 1.87
CA GLU A 740 -26.98 6.53 2.07
C GLU A 740 -25.66 5.74 2.18
N GLU A 741 -24.73 5.98 1.25
CA GLU A 741 -23.40 5.35 1.26
C GLU A 741 -22.60 5.64 2.54
N TYR A 742 -22.71 6.87 3.06
CA TYR A 742 -22.04 7.30 4.29
C TYR A 742 -22.66 6.65 5.53
N GLY A 743 -23.98 6.49 5.57
CA GLY A 743 -24.72 5.91 6.69
C GLY A 743 -24.62 4.38 6.81
N TYR A 744 -24.28 3.68 5.72
CA TYR A 744 -24.12 2.23 5.76
C TYR A 744 -22.92 1.82 6.65
N GLN A 745 -23.03 0.77 7.46
CA GLN A 745 -21.90 0.29 8.27
C GLN A 745 -21.98 -1.23 8.42
N THR A 746 -20.87 -1.94 8.22
CA THR A 746 -20.87 -3.40 8.40
C THR A 746 -20.75 -3.79 9.87
N LYS A 747 -21.07 -5.05 10.19
CA LYS A 747 -20.95 -5.57 11.56
C LYS A 747 -19.50 -5.50 12.06
N GLU A 748 -18.55 -5.82 11.18
CA GLU A 748 -17.12 -5.76 11.47
C GLU A 748 -16.69 -4.32 11.79
N ASP A 749 -17.16 -3.34 10.99
CA ASP A 749 -16.86 -1.92 11.20
C ASP A 749 -17.38 -1.46 12.58
N GLN A 750 -18.57 -1.92 13.01
CA GLN A 750 -19.16 -1.60 14.32
C GLN A 750 -18.37 -2.21 15.48
N GLU A 751 -17.94 -3.47 15.36
CA GLU A 751 -17.15 -4.14 16.40
C GLU A 751 -15.75 -3.55 16.55
N ILE A 752 -15.09 -3.18 15.43
CA ILE A 752 -13.82 -2.45 15.48
C ILE A 752 -14.02 -1.11 16.19
N LEU A 753 -15.05 -0.34 15.82
CA LEU A 753 -15.37 0.91 16.53
C LEU A 753 -15.61 0.71 18.02
N HIS A 754 -16.30 -0.36 18.42
CA HIS A 754 -16.53 -0.65 19.84
C HIS A 754 -15.20 -0.83 20.60
N SER A 755 -14.23 -1.54 20.02
CA SER A 755 -12.89 -1.69 20.59
C SER A 755 -12.15 -0.34 20.70
N LEU A 756 -12.25 0.53 19.68
CA LEU A 756 -11.60 1.85 19.66
C LEU A 756 -12.18 2.83 20.69
N HIS A 757 -13.50 2.81 20.90
CA HIS A 757 -14.15 3.65 21.91
C HIS A 757 -13.73 3.30 23.36
N GLY A 758 -13.18 2.10 23.57
CA GLY A 758 -12.53 1.72 24.81
C GLY A 758 -11.27 2.54 25.11
N GLU A 759 -10.67 3.19 24.11
CA GLU A 759 -9.40 3.93 24.24
C GLU A 759 -9.56 5.44 24.05
N SER A 760 -10.41 5.87 23.12
CA SER A 760 -10.64 7.29 22.82
C SER A 760 -12.12 7.61 22.67
N SER A 761 -12.48 8.90 22.69
CA SER A 761 -13.83 9.30 22.31
C SER A 761 -14.08 9.19 20.80
N CYS A 762 -13.03 9.00 19.98
CA CYS A 762 -13.10 8.95 18.52
C CYS A 762 -13.75 10.21 17.90
N GLN A 763 -13.58 11.38 18.54
CA GLN A 763 -14.27 12.63 18.17
C GLN A 763 -13.35 13.69 17.56
N ALA A 764 -12.02 13.51 17.60
CA ALA A 764 -11.09 14.59 17.28
C ALA A 764 -11.23 15.15 15.85
N PHE A 765 -11.66 14.32 14.90
CA PHE A 765 -11.76 14.68 13.47
C PHE A 765 -13.20 14.78 12.95
N ILE A 766 -14.20 14.92 13.83
CA ILE A 766 -15.61 15.03 13.43
C ILE A 766 -15.83 16.22 12.48
N TRP A 767 -15.20 17.36 12.77
CA TRP A 767 -15.29 18.58 11.96
C TRP A 767 -14.88 18.36 10.48
N ALA A 768 -13.99 17.39 10.22
CA ALA A 768 -13.46 17.09 8.89
C ALA A 768 -14.23 15.96 8.18
N THR A 769 -14.82 15.05 8.94
CA THR A 769 -15.33 13.76 8.44
C THR A 769 -16.86 13.69 8.34
N ASP A 770 -17.57 14.64 8.94
CA ASP A 770 -19.02 14.69 8.84
C ASP A 770 -19.52 15.21 7.48
N LEU A 771 -20.62 14.60 7.03
CA LEU A 771 -21.27 14.95 5.78
C LEU A 771 -22.26 16.10 6.01
N TYR A 772 -21.80 17.33 5.77
CA TYR A 772 -22.65 18.52 5.82
C TYR A 772 -23.37 18.76 4.49
N THR A 773 -24.56 19.36 4.53
CA THR A 773 -25.34 19.71 3.32
C THR A 773 -25.00 21.08 2.74
N ASP A 774 -24.34 21.92 3.54
CA ASP A 774 -23.92 23.26 3.15
C ASP A 774 -22.63 23.22 2.30
N LEU A 775 -22.73 23.78 1.10
CA LEU A 775 -21.65 23.81 0.12
C LEU A 775 -20.51 24.74 0.57
N GLU A 776 -20.82 25.86 1.24
CA GLU A 776 -19.81 26.78 1.78
C GLU A 776 -18.96 26.08 2.83
N TYR A 777 -19.63 25.36 3.74
CA TYR A 777 -18.96 24.60 4.80
C TYR A 777 -18.08 23.48 4.24
N GLN A 778 -18.57 22.69 3.28
CA GLN A 778 -17.79 21.60 2.66
C GLN A 778 -16.50 22.10 2.00
N LEU A 779 -16.60 23.17 1.20
CA LEU A 779 -15.42 23.76 0.54
C LEU A 779 -14.44 24.36 1.56
N SER A 780 -14.94 24.95 2.64
CA SER A 780 -14.13 25.47 3.75
C SER A 780 -13.38 24.35 4.49
N VAL A 781 -14.05 23.23 4.78
CA VAL A 781 -13.43 22.05 5.40
C VAL A 781 -12.36 21.45 4.51
N SER A 782 -12.59 21.38 3.19
CA SER A 782 -11.57 20.94 2.23
C SER A 782 -10.27 21.75 2.35
N CYS A 783 -10.38 23.09 2.33
CA CYS A 783 -9.21 23.97 2.52
C CYS A 783 -8.52 23.74 3.87
N LYS A 784 -9.28 23.66 4.98
CA LYS A 784 -8.72 23.42 6.32
C LYS A 784 -7.97 22.09 6.41
N CYS A 785 -8.46 21.04 5.75
CA CYS A 785 -7.80 19.74 5.74
C CYS A 785 -6.44 19.81 5.03
N TYR A 786 -6.35 20.52 3.90
CA TYR A 786 -5.08 20.72 3.22
C TYR A 786 -4.12 21.64 3.98
N GLU A 787 -4.62 22.70 4.63
CA GLU A 787 -3.82 23.56 5.51
C GLU A 787 -3.20 22.74 6.65
N ALA A 788 -4.02 21.92 7.32
CA ALA A 788 -3.57 21.01 8.37
C ALA A 788 -2.54 20.00 7.86
N ALA A 789 -2.76 19.41 6.67
CA ALA A 789 -1.81 18.48 6.05
C ALA A 789 -0.45 19.16 5.75
N ASN A 790 -0.48 20.40 5.25
CA ASN A 790 0.72 21.20 4.96
C ASN A 790 1.50 21.51 6.24
N GLU A 791 0.83 21.93 7.32
CA GLU A 791 1.45 22.19 8.62
C GLU A 791 2.15 20.94 9.20
N LEU A 792 1.51 19.77 9.11
CA LEU A 792 2.12 18.51 9.55
C LEU A 792 3.35 18.12 8.72
N LEU A 793 3.32 18.36 7.40
CA LEU A 793 4.47 18.07 6.54
C LEU A 793 5.68 18.96 6.85
N HIS A 794 5.48 20.21 7.28
CA HIS A 794 6.56 21.07 7.75
C HIS A 794 7.22 20.59 9.04
N SER A 795 6.50 19.80 9.85
CA SER A 795 7.02 19.21 11.09
C SER A 795 7.78 17.88 10.88
N CYS A 796 7.75 17.32 9.66
CA CYS A 796 8.43 16.08 9.31
C CYS A 796 9.87 16.33 8.81
N ASP A 797 10.75 15.33 8.94
CA ASP A 797 12.10 15.38 8.37
C ASP A 797 12.06 15.58 6.84
N GLN A 798 12.95 16.42 6.30
CA GLN A 798 13.04 16.73 4.87
C GLN A 798 13.58 15.55 4.06
N LYS A 799 12.73 14.54 3.82
CA LYS A 799 12.95 13.46 2.85
C LYS A 799 12.32 13.83 1.51
N ASP A 800 12.86 13.31 0.40
CA ASP A 800 12.35 13.59 -0.95
C ASP A 800 10.85 13.30 -1.11
N CYS A 801 10.36 12.20 -0.50
CA CYS A 801 8.93 11.85 -0.51
C CYS A 801 8.05 12.88 0.22
N VAL A 802 8.55 13.53 1.27
CA VAL A 802 7.82 14.56 2.04
C VAL A 802 7.73 15.84 1.21
N MET A 803 8.78 16.20 0.46
CA MET A 803 8.78 17.37 -0.43
C MET A 803 7.83 17.20 -1.62
N GLU A 804 7.79 16.02 -2.23
CA GLU A 804 6.84 15.70 -3.30
C GLU A 804 5.39 15.74 -2.80
N GLN A 805 5.11 15.11 -1.65
CA GLN A 805 3.81 15.15 -1.00
C GLN A 805 3.40 16.59 -0.67
N ASN A 806 4.31 17.41 -0.15
CA ASN A 806 4.05 18.80 0.19
C ASN A 806 3.69 19.64 -1.06
N THR A 807 4.46 19.46 -2.15
CA THR A 807 4.17 20.10 -3.43
C THR A 807 2.78 19.75 -3.93
N GLN A 808 2.39 18.47 -3.82
CA GLN A 808 1.07 17.99 -4.21
C GLN A 808 -0.06 18.54 -3.32
N VAL A 809 0.16 18.63 -2.00
CA VAL A 809 -0.81 19.22 -1.05
C VAL A 809 -1.00 20.71 -1.33
N LEU A 810 0.07 21.48 -1.52
CA LEU A 810 -0.02 22.91 -1.86
C LEU A 810 -0.75 23.14 -3.19
N LYS A 811 -0.50 22.29 -4.19
CA LYS A 811 -1.24 22.34 -5.47
C LYS A 811 -2.74 22.10 -5.27
N ARG A 812 -3.11 21.10 -4.46
CA ARG A 812 -4.52 20.81 -4.11
C ARG A 812 -5.15 21.94 -3.29
N LEU A 813 -4.41 22.52 -2.34
CA LEU A 813 -4.85 23.66 -1.54
C LEU A 813 -5.14 24.89 -2.42
N GLY A 814 -4.23 25.24 -3.33
CA GLY A 814 -4.41 26.36 -4.26
C GLY A 814 -5.64 26.17 -5.15
N ASN A 815 -5.88 24.93 -5.64
CA ASN A 815 -7.08 24.60 -6.40
C ASN A 815 -8.35 24.73 -5.55
N SER A 816 -8.35 24.19 -4.32
CA SER A 816 -9.49 24.30 -3.40
C SER A 816 -9.81 25.76 -3.05
N ARG A 817 -8.78 26.59 -2.82
CA ARG A 817 -8.94 28.04 -2.59
C ARG A 817 -9.49 28.77 -3.81
N ASN A 818 -9.12 28.35 -5.02
CA ASN A 818 -9.72 28.88 -6.24
C ASN A 818 -11.22 28.57 -6.33
N GLU A 819 -11.64 27.34 -6.04
CA GLU A 819 -13.06 26.96 -6.05
C GLU A 819 -13.87 27.74 -5.00
N VAL A 820 -13.35 27.89 -3.78
CA VAL A 820 -13.98 28.73 -2.74
C VAL A 820 -14.07 30.19 -3.19
N GLY A 821 -13.00 30.72 -3.80
CA GLY A 821 -12.96 32.09 -4.31
C GLY A 821 -14.00 32.33 -5.40
N VAL A 822 -14.13 31.38 -6.34
CA VAL A 822 -15.13 31.42 -7.42
C VAL A 822 -16.54 31.28 -6.87
N PHE A 823 -16.76 30.42 -5.87
CA PHE A 823 -18.05 30.27 -5.20
C PHE A 823 -18.56 31.60 -4.62
N TYR A 824 -17.74 32.30 -3.83
CA TYR A 824 -18.12 33.61 -3.30
C TYR A 824 -18.27 34.69 -4.38
N MET A 825 -17.45 34.64 -5.44
CA MET A 825 -17.59 35.54 -6.58
C MET A 825 -18.93 35.34 -7.31
N ASN A 826 -19.34 34.09 -7.52
CA ASN A 826 -20.62 33.76 -8.15
C ASN A 826 -21.82 34.12 -7.25
N GLN A 827 -21.71 33.91 -5.94
CA GLN A 827 -22.72 34.41 -5.00
C GLN A 827 -22.86 35.94 -5.05
N ALA A 828 -21.73 36.66 -5.09
CA ALA A 828 -21.76 38.12 -5.22
C ALA A 828 -22.43 38.55 -6.55
N ALA A 829 -22.17 37.83 -7.64
CA ALA A 829 -22.81 38.10 -8.92
C ALA A 829 -24.32 37.82 -8.91
N ALA A 830 -24.76 36.74 -8.25
CA ALA A 830 -26.17 36.41 -8.10
C ALA A 830 -26.93 37.49 -7.30
N VAL A 831 -26.34 37.93 -6.17
CA VAL A 831 -26.86 39.04 -5.37
C VAL A 831 -27.00 40.32 -6.20
N GLN A 832 -26.04 40.59 -7.10
CA GLN A 832 -26.11 41.75 -7.99
C GLN A 832 -27.25 41.62 -9.02
N THR A 833 -27.49 40.44 -9.59
CA THR A 833 -28.60 40.21 -10.54
C THR A 833 -29.98 40.30 -9.90
N GLU A 834 -30.16 39.76 -8.69
CA GLU A 834 -31.43 39.83 -7.95
C GLU A 834 -31.75 41.27 -7.50
N LYS A 835 -30.71 42.08 -7.28
CA LYS A 835 -30.80 43.50 -6.90
C LYS A 835 -31.17 44.44 -8.04
N ALA A 836 -31.59 43.96 -9.22
CA ALA A 836 -32.07 44.84 -10.29
C ALA A 836 -33.19 45.83 -9.86
N ALA A 837 -33.78 45.67 -8.66
CA ALA A 837 -34.72 46.60 -8.02
C ALA A 837 -34.15 47.50 -6.87
N SER A 838 -32.94 47.29 -6.33
CA SER A 838 -32.41 47.90 -5.09
C SER A 838 -31.12 48.72 -5.29
N LYS A 839 -31.08 49.94 -4.73
CA LYS A 839 -30.25 51.09 -5.16
C LYS A 839 -28.91 51.33 -4.44
N ALA A 840 -28.43 50.43 -3.57
CA ALA A 840 -27.15 50.62 -2.87
C ALA A 840 -26.38 49.31 -2.65
N ILE A 841 -25.04 49.40 -2.69
CA ILE A 841 -24.13 48.30 -2.35
C ILE A 841 -24.39 47.90 -0.89
N THR A 842 -24.68 46.62 -0.66
CA THR A 842 -24.93 46.12 0.70
C THR A 842 -23.63 45.71 1.36
N THR A 843 -23.60 45.73 2.70
CA THR A 843 -22.47 45.21 3.48
C THR A 843 -22.18 43.74 3.16
N VAL A 844 -23.23 42.94 2.97
CA VAL A 844 -23.13 41.51 2.60
C VAL A 844 -22.37 41.31 1.28
N GLU A 845 -22.62 42.13 0.27
CA GLU A 845 -21.96 42.03 -1.03
C GLU A 845 -20.47 42.39 -0.93
N GLN A 846 -20.12 43.42 -0.16
CA GLN A 846 -18.73 43.77 0.12
C GLN A 846 -17.99 42.69 0.92
N GLU A 847 -18.67 42.01 1.84
CA GLU A 847 -18.12 40.87 2.57
C GLU A 847 -17.82 39.70 1.64
N LEU A 848 -18.71 39.37 0.71
CA LEU A 848 -18.49 38.34 -0.31
C LEU A 848 -17.28 38.66 -1.19
N TRP A 849 -17.11 39.92 -1.61
CA TRP A 849 -15.93 40.34 -2.37
C TRP A 849 -14.65 40.17 -1.57
N LYS A 850 -14.64 40.58 -0.29
CA LYS A 850 -13.47 40.43 0.58
C LYS A 850 -13.11 38.97 0.81
N LYS A 851 -14.11 38.11 1.03
CA LYS A 851 -13.91 36.66 1.16
C LYS A 851 -13.30 36.09 -0.12
N SER A 852 -13.92 36.34 -1.28
CA SER A 852 -13.44 35.86 -2.58
C SER A 852 -11.99 36.31 -2.86
N PHE A 853 -11.71 37.60 -2.63
CA PHE A 853 -10.36 38.16 -2.79
C PHE A 853 -9.32 37.49 -1.89
N SER A 854 -9.65 37.30 -0.61
CA SER A 854 -8.73 36.67 0.35
C SER A 854 -8.36 35.25 -0.05
N TYR A 855 -9.31 34.47 -0.57
CA TYR A 855 -9.03 33.12 -1.07
C TYR A 855 -8.18 33.11 -2.34
N PHE A 856 -8.42 34.02 -3.28
CA PHE A 856 -7.56 34.14 -4.46
C PHE A 856 -6.14 34.58 -4.10
N GLU A 857 -5.98 35.56 -3.21
CA GLU A 857 -4.66 36.02 -2.76
C GLU A 857 -3.87 34.89 -2.10
N LYS A 858 -4.50 34.17 -1.16
CA LYS A 858 -3.90 33.00 -0.51
C LYS A 858 -3.52 31.90 -1.50
N GLY A 859 -4.40 31.59 -2.47
CA GLY A 859 -4.11 30.58 -3.49
C GLY A 859 -2.97 30.97 -4.43
N ILE A 860 -2.81 32.26 -4.75
CA ILE A 860 -1.66 32.76 -5.52
C ILE A 860 -0.36 32.48 -4.76
N VAL A 861 -0.33 32.77 -3.46
CA VAL A 861 0.85 32.48 -2.62
C VAL A 861 1.21 31.00 -2.63
N ASP A 862 0.23 30.09 -2.54
CA ASP A 862 0.49 28.65 -2.59
C ASP A 862 1.11 28.21 -3.93
N PHE A 863 0.55 28.69 -5.04
CA PHE A 863 1.07 28.35 -6.37
C PHE A 863 2.45 28.96 -6.65
N GLU A 864 2.71 30.17 -6.13
CA GLU A 864 4.04 30.79 -6.19
C GLU A 864 5.07 29.99 -5.38
N ALA A 865 4.69 29.43 -4.22
CA ALA A 865 5.56 28.60 -3.41
C ALA A 865 6.05 27.33 -4.13
N ILE A 866 5.19 26.72 -4.97
CA ILE A 866 5.54 25.55 -5.80
C ILE A 866 5.95 25.90 -7.24
N GLN A 867 6.10 27.19 -7.56
CA GLN A 867 6.44 27.69 -8.90
C GLN A 867 5.45 27.31 -10.02
N ASP A 868 4.18 27.04 -9.69
CA ASP A 868 3.11 26.77 -10.66
C ASP A 868 2.54 28.09 -11.21
N LYS A 869 3.28 28.66 -12.17
CA LYS A 869 2.95 29.95 -12.80
C LYS A 869 1.59 29.94 -13.51
N THR A 870 1.15 28.79 -13.99
CA THR A 870 -0.06 28.63 -14.80
C THR A 870 -1.30 28.74 -13.94
N ASN A 871 -1.34 28.00 -12.83
CA ASN A 871 -2.44 28.12 -11.89
C ASN A 871 -2.45 29.47 -11.18
N ALA A 872 -1.27 30.02 -10.82
CA ALA A 872 -1.19 31.40 -10.32
C ALA A 872 -1.78 32.43 -11.31
N ALA A 873 -1.53 32.27 -12.62
CA ALA A 873 -2.11 33.13 -13.65
C ALA A 873 -3.64 32.99 -13.76
N LEU A 874 -4.20 31.79 -13.56
CA LEU A 874 -5.64 31.57 -13.53
C LEU A 874 -6.31 32.29 -12.34
N LEU A 875 -5.70 32.24 -11.15
CA LEU A 875 -6.23 32.95 -9.97
C LEU A 875 -6.13 34.48 -10.14
N LEU A 876 -5.05 34.97 -10.75
CA LEU A 876 -4.94 36.39 -11.12
C LEU A 876 -6.03 36.80 -12.12
N CYS A 877 -6.34 35.94 -13.08
CA CYS A 877 -7.43 36.15 -14.03
C CYS A 877 -8.80 36.20 -13.32
N ASN A 878 -9.06 35.27 -12.39
CA ASN A 878 -10.29 35.26 -11.58
C ASN A 878 -10.39 36.49 -10.66
N THR A 879 -9.27 36.94 -10.09
CA THR A 879 -9.19 38.19 -9.31
C THR A 879 -9.53 39.40 -10.18
N GLY A 880 -9.05 39.45 -11.43
CA GLY A 880 -9.44 40.47 -12.40
C GLY A 880 -10.94 40.46 -12.71
N ARG A 881 -11.54 39.28 -12.83
CA ARG A 881 -12.99 39.12 -13.03
C ARG A 881 -13.79 39.63 -11.83
N LEU A 882 -13.35 39.32 -10.61
CA LEU A 882 -13.93 39.86 -9.38
C LEU A 882 -13.88 41.39 -9.35
N MET A 883 -12.74 42.00 -9.73
CA MET A 883 -12.64 43.47 -9.79
C MET A 883 -13.63 44.08 -10.80
N ARG A 884 -13.87 43.44 -11.94
CA ARG A 884 -14.90 43.89 -12.91
C ARG A 884 -16.31 43.80 -12.31
N LEU A 885 -16.61 42.75 -11.55
CA LEU A 885 -17.87 42.60 -10.84
C LEU A 885 -18.07 43.74 -9.83
N CYS A 886 -17.05 44.04 -9.02
CA CYS A 886 -17.06 45.19 -8.11
C CYS A 886 -17.33 46.50 -8.87
N ALA A 887 -16.68 46.71 -10.02
CA ALA A 887 -16.91 47.90 -10.85
C ALA A 887 -18.39 48.00 -11.29
N GLN A 888 -18.98 46.91 -11.76
CA GLN A 888 -20.38 46.88 -12.20
C GLN A 888 -21.35 47.21 -11.06
N ALA A 889 -21.06 46.78 -9.83
CA ALA A 889 -21.89 47.09 -8.66
C ALA A 889 -21.86 48.58 -8.27
N HIS A 890 -20.80 49.31 -8.63
CA HIS A 890 -20.72 50.76 -8.46
C HIS A 890 -21.48 51.56 -9.53
N SER A 891 -22.10 50.90 -10.52
CA SER A 891 -22.91 51.60 -11.51
C SER A 891 -24.15 52.23 -10.87
N THR A 892 -24.30 53.55 -10.98
CA THR A 892 -25.41 54.28 -10.36
C THR A 892 -26.56 54.47 -11.35
N VAL A 893 -27.76 54.00 -11.01
CA VAL A 893 -28.98 54.22 -11.79
C VAL A 893 -29.78 55.36 -11.15
N GLY A 894 -30.16 56.36 -11.95
CA GLY A 894 -30.96 57.51 -11.51
C GLY A 894 -32.38 57.14 -11.10
N SER A 895 -33.13 58.11 -10.55
CA SER A 895 -34.57 57.97 -10.23
C SER A 895 -35.41 57.55 -11.44
N ASP A 896 -34.93 57.88 -12.64
CA ASP A 896 -35.64 57.73 -13.91
C ASP A 896 -35.30 56.40 -14.61
N PHE A 897 -34.72 55.44 -13.89
CA PHE A 897 -34.19 54.16 -14.41
C PHE A 897 -33.10 54.31 -15.50
N LYS A 898 -32.62 55.53 -15.75
CA LYS A 898 -31.47 55.80 -16.63
C LYS A 898 -30.17 55.77 -15.84
N ARG A 899 -29.18 55.06 -16.37
CA ARG A 899 -27.83 55.02 -15.80
C ARG A 899 -27.19 56.42 -15.80
N ARG A 900 -26.49 56.77 -14.72
CA ARG A 900 -25.75 58.02 -14.56
C ARG A 900 -24.38 57.96 -15.25
N GLU A 901 -23.69 59.09 -15.24
CA GLU A 901 -22.32 59.21 -15.73
C GLU A 901 -21.37 58.17 -15.10
N TYR A 902 -20.39 57.73 -15.88
CA TYR A 902 -19.35 56.78 -15.48
C TYR A 902 -18.58 57.27 -14.25
N SER A 903 -18.69 56.54 -13.15
CA SER A 903 -18.18 56.94 -11.84
C SER A 903 -16.66 56.76 -11.70
N PRO A 904 -15.99 57.54 -10.83
CA PRO A 904 -14.57 57.34 -10.55
C PRO A 904 -14.31 56.00 -9.84
N GLU A 905 -15.28 55.49 -9.07
CA GLU A 905 -15.20 54.16 -8.43
C GLU A 905 -15.24 53.03 -9.46
N GLU A 906 -16.12 53.10 -10.46
CA GLU A 906 -16.11 52.16 -11.59
C GLU A 906 -14.73 52.14 -12.26
N ALA A 907 -14.19 53.32 -12.59
CA ALA A 907 -12.86 53.45 -13.20
C ALA A 907 -11.75 52.83 -12.34
N LEU A 908 -11.77 53.05 -11.03
CA LEU A 908 -10.79 52.48 -10.11
C LEU A 908 -10.77 50.95 -10.18
N TYR A 909 -11.93 50.31 -10.11
CA TYR A 909 -12.01 48.84 -10.12
C TYR A 909 -11.70 48.23 -11.48
N TYR A 910 -12.09 48.87 -12.59
CA TYR A 910 -11.67 48.42 -13.92
C TYR A 910 -10.15 48.53 -14.12
N ASN A 911 -9.51 49.60 -13.63
CA ASN A 911 -8.05 49.71 -13.68
C ASN A 911 -7.36 48.65 -12.80
N LYS A 912 -7.90 48.35 -11.61
CA LYS A 912 -7.40 47.22 -10.80
C LYS A 912 -7.53 45.89 -11.54
N ALA A 913 -8.64 45.64 -12.24
CA ALA A 913 -8.83 44.44 -13.04
C ALA A 913 -7.73 44.30 -14.10
N VAL A 914 -7.45 45.39 -14.83
CA VAL A 914 -6.37 45.48 -15.82
C VAL A 914 -5.02 45.13 -15.20
N ASP A 915 -4.70 45.67 -14.02
CA ASP A 915 -3.43 45.39 -13.33
C ASP A 915 -3.26 43.89 -13.03
N TYR A 916 -4.32 43.21 -12.57
CA TYR A 916 -4.28 41.76 -12.32
C TYR A 916 -4.11 40.94 -13.60
N TYR A 917 -4.81 41.28 -14.68
CA TYR A 917 -4.62 40.59 -15.96
C TYR A 917 -3.21 40.81 -16.53
N LEU A 918 -2.65 42.02 -16.40
CA LEU A 918 -1.28 42.29 -16.81
C LEU A 918 -0.26 41.53 -15.96
N LYS A 919 -0.50 41.34 -14.66
CA LYS A 919 0.30 40.46 -13.80
C LYS A 919 0.22 39.00 -14.27
N ALA A 920 -0.97 38.51 -14.61
CA ALA A 920 -1.16 37.15 -15.15
C ALA A 920 -0.36 36.94 -16.45
N MET A 921 -0.41 37.91 -17.37
CA MET A 921 0.37 37.89 -18.62
C MET A 921 1.87 37.85 -18.38
N ARG A 922 2.38 38.63 -17.41
CA ARG A 922 3.81 38.62 -17.04
C ARG A 922 4.22 37.26 -16.47
N SER A 923 3.37 36.62 -15.68
CA SER A 923 3.63 35.27 -15.13
C SER A 923 3.80 34.22 -16.24
N LEU A 924 2.90 34.22 -17.23
CA LEU A 924 2.91 33.26 -18.34
C LEU A 924 4.11 33.45 -19.30
N SER A 925 4.67 34.66 -19.37
CA SER A 925 5.84 35.06 -20.19
C SER A 925 5.62 35.00 -21.71
N LYS A 926 5.26 33.83 -22.26
CA LYS A 926 5.07 33.58 -23.71
C LYS A 926 3.81 32.74 -23.95
N ARG A 927 3.18 32.95 -25.12
CA ARG A 927 2.02 32.17 -25.58
C ARG A 927 2.31 30.67 -25.71
N GLU A 928 3.51 30.30 -26.16
CA GLU A 928 3.92 28.91 -26.44
C GLU A 928 3.81 28.00 -25.21
N ASN A 929 3.98 28.53 -24.00
CA ASN A 929 3.96 27.74 -22.77
C ASN A 929 2.55 27.19 -22.47
N HIS A 930 1.53 28.04 -22.58
CA HIS A 930 0.13 27.70 -22.26
C HIS A 930 -0.85 28.51 -23.14
N PRO A 931 -1.08 28.08 -24.40
CA PRO A 931 -1.87 28.85 -25.36
C PRO A 931 -3.30 29.13 -24.89
N ALA A 932 -4.00 28.14 -24.31
CA ALA A 932 -5.38 28.31 -23.86
C ALA A 932 -5.53 29.34 -22.73
N VAL A 933 -4.62 29.33 -21.75
CA VAL A 933 -4.64 30.29 -20.63
C VAL A 933 -4.25 31.69 -21.12
N TRP A 934 -3.23 31.77 -21.98
CA TRP A 934 -2.80 33.04 -22.59
C TRP A 934 -3.91 33.70 -23.42
N ASP A 935 -4.56 32.93 -24.29
CA ASP A 935 -5.67 33.41 -25.12
C ASP A 935 -6.86 33.80 -24.23
N SER A 936 -7.05 33.13 -23.08
CA SER A 936 -8.07 33.52 -22.11
C SER A 936 -7.79 34.84 -21.41
N VAL A 937 -6.57 35.06 -20.93
CA VAL A 937 -6.19 36.32 -20.28
C VAL A 937 -6.25 37.48 -21.26
N ASN A 938 -5.80 37.30 -22.51
CA ASN A 938 -5.91 38.35 -23.55
C ASN A 938 -7.37 38.72 -23.86
N TRP A 939 -8.25 37.71 -23.96
CA TRP A 939 -9.66 37.94 -24.16
C TRP A 939 -10.29 38.74 -23.01
N GLU A 940 -9.99 38.39 -21.76
CA GLU A 940 -10.51 39.10 -20.59
C GLU A 940 -9.95 40.53 -20.48
N LEU A 941 -8.68 40.73 -20.78
CA LEU A 941 -8.04 42.05 -20.82
C LEU A 941 -8.64 42.94 -21.92
N SER A 942 -8.81 42.39 -23.13
CA SER A 942 -9.50 43.04 -24.24
C SER A 942 -10.93 43.43 -23.86
N THR A 943 -11.66 42.50 -23.22
CA THR A 943 -13.04 42.73 -22.77
C THR A 943 -13.09 43.86 -21.76
N THR A 944 -12.15 43.91 -20.82
CA THR A 944 -12.10 44.94 -19.77
C THR A 944 -11.88 46.34 -20.36
N TYR A 945 -10.90 46.49 -21.27
CA TYR A 945 -10.68 47.76 -21.96
C TYR A 945 -11.84 48.17 -22.84
N PHE A 946 -12.46 47.21 -23.54
CA PHE A 946 -13.63 47.46 -24.37
C PHE A 946 -14.79 47.97 -23.52
N THR A 947 -15.15 47.25 -22.45
CA THR A 947 -16.21 47.66 -21.53
C THR A 947 -15.93 49.05 -20.99
N MET A 948 -14.74 49.30 -20.43
CA MET A 948 -14.38 50.62 -19.91
C MET A 948 -14.57 51.74 -20.95
N ALA A 949 -14.07 51.55 -22.17
CA ALA A 949 -14.20 52.53 -23.25
C ALA A 949 -15.67 52.73 -23.69
N THR A 950 -16.47 51.66 -23.74
CA THR A 950 -17.90 51.80 -24.05
C THR A 950 -18.65 52.57 -22.97
N LEU A 951 -18.31 52.36 -21.70
CA LEU A 951 -18.92 53.08 -20.58
C LEU A 951 -18.55 54.56 -20.57
N GLU A 952 -17.27 54.86 -20.79
CA GLU A 952 -16.77 56.22 -20.93
C GLU A 952 -17.39 56.95 -22.13
N GLN A 953 -17.72 56.24 -23.20
CA GLN A 953 -18.34 56.82 -24.39
C GLN A 953 -19.86 57.01 -24.24
N ASP A 954 -20.59 55.99 -23.74
CA ASP A 954 -22.06 56.00 -23.67
C ASP A 954 -22.58 56.79 -22.45
N TYR A 955 -21.80 56.83 -21.37
CA TYR A 955 -22.12 57.50 -20.11
C TYR A 955 -21.02 58.49 -19.72
N ALA A 956 -20.57 59.30 -20.68
CA ALA A 956 -19.47 60.24 -20.54
C ALA A 956 -19.60 61.16 -19.30
N PRO A 957 -18.57 61.25 -18.43
CA PRO A 957 -18.58 62.07 -17.23
C PRO A 957 -18.35 63.56 -17.53
N LEU A 958 -19.28 64.16 -18.29
CA LEU A 958 -19.22 65.55 -18.74
C LEU A 958 -19.30 66.56 -17.60
N SER A 959 -19.83 66.15 -16.45
CA SER A 959 -19.79 66.96 -15.23
C SER A 959 -18.36 67.22 -14.70
N ARG A 960 -17.39 66.37 -15.05
CA ARG A 960 -16.03 66.38 -14.48
C ARG A 960 -14.92 66.54 -15.52
N LYS A 961 -15.15 66.08 -16.75
CA LYS A 961 -14.14 66.10 -17.82
C LYS A 961 -14.69 66.77 -19.08
N ALA A 962 -13.81 67.47 -19.79
CA ALA A 962 -14.12 68.02 -21.10
C ALA A 962 -14.32 66.89 -22.13
N GLN A 963 -15.22 67.10 -23.09
CA GLN A 963 -15.53 66.14 -24.16
C GLN A 963 -14.26 65.64 -24.89
N GLU A 964 -13.35 66.54 -25.26
CA GLU A 964 -12.11 66.19 -25.98
C GLU A 964 -11.21 65.25 -25.16
N GLN A 965 -11.14 65.45 -23.83
CA GLN A 965 -10.37 64.58 -22.95
C GLN A 965 -10.99 63.19 -22.85
N ILE A 966 -12.32 63.09 -22.82
CA ILE A 966 -13.06 61.82 -22.80
C ILE A 966 -12.85 61.07 -24.12
N GLU A 967 -12.96 61.76 -25.26
CA GLU A 967 -12.74 61.15 -26.59
C GLU A 967 -11.31 60.59 -26.74
N LYS A 968 -10.31 61.28 -26.17
CA LYS A 968 -8.94 60.79 -26.12
C LYS A 968 -8.80 59.54 -25.26
N GLU A 969 -9.36 59.53 -24.05
CA GLU A 969 -9.33 58.38 -23.14
C GLU A 969 -10.05 57.15 -23.74
N VAL A 970 -11.22 57.37 -24.37
CA VAL A 970 -11.95 56.33 -25.11
C VAL A 970 -11.10 55.78 -26.24
N THR A 971 -10.44 56.65 -27.02
CA THR A 971 -9.54 56.23 -28.11
C THR A 971 -8.40 55.35 -27.57
N ASP A 972 -7.73 55.80 -26.51
CA ASP A 972 -6.61 55.08 -25.91
C ASP A 972 -7.05 53.70 -25.38
N SER A 973 -8.20 53.62 -24.71
CA SER A 973 -8.77 52.38 -24.19
C SER A 973 -9.23 51.43 -25.31
N MET A 974 -9.88 51.94 -26.36
CA MET A 974 -10.27 51.17 -27.54
C MET A 974 -9.06 50.60 -28.29
N MET A 975 -8.00 51.40 -28.45
CA MET A 975 -6.75 50.96 -29.09
C MET A 975 -6.01 49.91 -28.24
N LYS A 976 -6.04 50.03 -26.91
CA LYS A 976 -5.54 48.98 -26.02
C LYS A 976 -6.36 47.69 -26.13
N SER A 977 -7.68 47.79 -26.23
CA SER A 977 -8.54 46.61 -26.44
C SER A 977 -8.20 45.89 -27.76
N LEU A 978 -8.01 46.64 -28.86
CA LEU A 978 -7.58 46.09 -30.14
C LEU A 978 -6.22 45.40 -30.08
N LYS A 979 -5.27 45.93 -29.30
CA LYS A 979 -3.95 45.32 -29.12
C LYS A 979 -4.02 43.90 -28.56
N PHE A 980 -5.00 43.62 -27.69
CA PHE A 980 -5.20 42.32 -27.05
C PHE A 980 -6.26 41.46 -27.75
N CYS A 981 -6.91 41.96 -28.80
CA CYS A 981 -7.76 41.17 -29.69
C CYS A 981 -6.90 40.50 -30.76
N ASP A 982 -6.74 39.18 -30.69
CA ASP A 982 -6.11 38.43 -31.78
C ASP A 982 -7.11 38.16 -32.90
N VAL A 983 -6.95 38.86 -34.02
CA VAL A 983 -7.81 38.80 -35.19
C VAL A 983 -7.26 37.82 -36.25
N HIS A 984 -5.99 37.44 -36.13
CA HIS A 984 -5.24 36.75 -37.18
C HIS A 984 -5.03 35.28 -36.88
N THR A 985 -4.82 34.91 -35.61
CA THR A 985 -4.58 33.52 -35.24
C THR A 985 -5.89 32.73 -35.22
N GLU A 986 -5.91 31.59 -35.90
CA GLU A 986 -7.03 30.65 -35.86
C GLU A 986 -7.20 30.09 -34.43
N SER A 987 -8.33 30.40 -33.81
CA SER A 987 -8.72 29.92 -32.48
C SER A 987 -10.24 29.90 -32.36
N ALA A 988 -10.78 29.14 -31.40
CA ALA A 988 -12.22 29.12 -31.14
C ALA A 988 -12.81 30.51 -30.82
N ARG A 989 -11.99 31.46 -30.37
CA ARG A 989 -12.39 32.84 -30.05
C ARG A 989 -12.15 33.83 -31.19
N GLN A 990 -11.54 33.41 -32.30
CA GLN A 990 -11.19 34.29 -33.42
C GLN A 990 -12.42 35.05 -33.99
N PRO A 991 -13.59 34.42 -34.22
CA PRO A 991 -14.77 35.17 -34.71
C PRO A 991 -15.23 36.23 -33.71
N LEU A 992 -15.17 35.93 -32.41
CA LEU A 992 -15.52 36.87 -31.34
C LEU A 992 -14.53 38.05 -31.27
N CYS A 993 -13.24 37.79 -31.45
CA CYS A 993 -12.20 38.82 -31.54
C CYS A 993 -12.38 39.70 -32.78
N GLN A 994 -12.69 39.10 -33.94
CA GLN A 994 -13.00 39.81 -35.18
C GLN A 994 -14.22 40.71 -35.03
N TYR A 995 -15.29 40.19 -34.43
CA TYR A 995 -16.52 40.95 -34.15
C TYR A 995 -16.22 42.15 -33.24
N ARG A 996 -15.54 41.94 -32.11
CA ARG A 996 -15.17 43.04 -31.20
C ARG A 996 -14.29 44.08 -31.90
N ALA A 997 -13.29 43.65 -32.68
CA ALA A 997 -12.43 44.57 -33.41
C ALA A 997 -13.22 45.40 -34.44
N ALA A 998 -14.19 44.79 -35.12
CA ALA A 998 -15.10 45.47 -36.03
C ALA A 998 -15.97 46.50 -35.29
N THR A 999 -16.55 46.13 -34.15
CA THR A 999 -17.35 47.03 -33.30
C THR A 999 -16.52 48.21 -32.77
N ILE A 1000 -15.28 47.97 -32.32
CA ILE A 1000 -14.38 49.04 -31.85
C ILE A 1000 -14.12 50.04 -32.97
N HIS A 1001 -13.78 49.56 -34.16
CA HIS A 1001 -13.56 50.43 -35.31
C HIS A 1001 -14.82 51.19 -35.72
N HIS A 1002 -15.99 50.55 -35.70
CA HIS A 1002 -17.26 51.23 -35.93
C HIS A 1002 -17.53 52.35 -34.91
N ARG A 1003 -17.36 52.07 -33.61
CA ARG A 1003 -17.57 53.06 -32.53
C ARG A 1003 -16.60 54.24 -32.60
N LEU A 1004 -15.32 54.00 -32.91
CA LEU A 1004 -14.33 55.06 -33.13
C LEU A 1004 -14.67 55.91 -34.37
N ALA A 1005 -15.10 55.27 -35.46
CA ALA A 1005 -15.50 55.98 -36.67
C ALA A 1005 -16.70 56.89 -36.43
N SER A 1006 -17.73 56.37 -35.75
CA SER A 1006 -18.94 57.11 -35.41
C SER A 1006 -18.64 58.28 -34.46
N MET A 1007 -17.72 58.09 -33.50
CA MET A 1007 -17.25 59.16 -32.62
C MET A 1007 -16.58 60.28 -33.42
N TYR A 1008 -15.55 59.98 -34.22
CA TYR A 1008 -14.85 61.00 -35.01
C TYR A 1008 -15.76 61.68 -36.05
N HIS A 1009 -16.74 60.96 -36.59
CA HIS A 1009 -17.77 61.53 -37.44
C HIS A 1009 -18.62 62.55 -36.67
N ASN A 1010 -19.05 62.23 -35.45
CA ASN A 1010 -19.78 63.17 -34.60
C ASN A 1010 -18.92 64.38 -34.20
N SER A 1011 -17.65 64.17 -33.81
CA SER A 1011 -16.71 65.26 -33.49
C SER A 1011 -16.50 66.17 -34.70
N LEU A 1012 -16.39 65.61 -35.92
CA LEU A 1012 -16.30 66.40 -37.16
C LEU A 1012 -17.55 67.26 -37.40
N ARG A 1013 -18.74 66.74 -37.08
CA ARG A 1013 -20.01 67.46 -37.24
C ARG A 1013 -20.12 68.64 -36.28
N ASN A 1014 -19.62 68.48 -35.06
CA ASN A 1014 -19.75 69.46 -33.99
C ASN A 1014 -18.55 70.43 -33.88
N GLN A 1015 -17.40 70.13 -34.49
CA GLN A 1015 -16.20 70.99 -34.45
C GLN A 1015 -16.38 72.30 -35.23
N ILE A 1016 -16.17 73.45 -34.58
CA ILE A 1016 -16.23 74.78 -35.18
C ILE A 1016 -14.81 75.39 -35.23
N GLY A 1017 -14.38 75.90 -36.39
CA GLY A 1017 -13.25 76.84 -36.51
C GLY A 1017 -11.84 76.29 -36.75
N ASP A 1018 -11.52 75.03 -36.41
CA ASP A 1018 -10.18 74.45 -36.63
C ASP A 1018 -10.13 73.52 -37.86
N ASP A 1019 -9.61 74.02 -38.98
CA ASP A 1019 -9.49 73.28 -40.24
C ASP A 1019 -8.50 72.11 -40.20
N HIS A 1020 -7.47 72.18 -39.36
CA HIS A 1020 -6.49 71.10 -39.23
C HIS A 1020 -7.12 69.90 -38.52
N LEU A 1021 -7.78 70.16 -37.38
CA LEU A 1021 -8.45 69.13 -36.59
C LEU A 1021 -9.62 68.51 -37.37
N ARG A 1022 -10.38 69.31 -38.14
CA ARG A 1022 -11.44 68.80 -39.03
C ARG A 1022 -10.91 67.87 -40.11
N LYS A 1023 -9.73 68.16 -40.70
CA LYS A 1023 -9.09 67.24 -41.66
C LYS A 1023 -8.64 65.95 -40.98
N GLN A 1024 -8.10 66.04 -39.77
CA GLN A 1024 -7.68 64.89 -38.98
C GLN A 1024 -8.86 63.98 -38.63
N TYR A 1025 -9.95 64.50 -38.05
CA TYR A 1025 -11.15 63.71 -37.74
C TYR A 1025 -11.78 63.09 -38.98
N ARG A 1026 -11.79 63.80 -40.12
CA ARG A 1026 -12.22 63.21 -41.39
C ARG A 1026 -11.39 61.99 -41.76
N SER A 1027 -10.06 62.10 -41.72
CA SER A 1027 -9.17 61.00 -42.08
C SER A 1027 -9.30 59.79 -41.14
N LEU A 1028 -9.50 60.05 -39.85
CA LEU A 1028 -9.66 59.00 -38.84
C LEU A 1028 -11.02 58.29 -38.95
N ALA A 1029 -12.10 59.04 -39.17
CA ALA A 1029 -13.43 58.46 -39.38
C ALA A 1029 -13.43 57.54 -40.62
N GLU A 1030 -12.86 58.00 -41.73
CA GLU A 1030 -12.77 57.22 -42.96
C GLU A 1030 -11.91 55.96 -42.79
N LEU A 1031 -10.76 56.08 -42.12
CA LEU A 1031 -9.89 54.94 -41.81
C LEU A 1031 -10.62 53.86 -41.01
N HIS A 1032 -11.30 54.26 -39.93
CA HIS A 1032 -11.96 53.32 -39.02
C HIS A 1032 -13.22 52.71 -39.64
N TYR A 1033 -14.02 53.47 -40.38
CA TYR A 1033 -15.15 52.91 -41.13
C TYR A 1033 -14.70 51.86 -42.14
N ASN A 1034 -13.62 52.12 -42.90
CA ASN A 1034 -13.09 51.16 -43.86
C ASN A 1034 -12.58 49.88 -43.19
N LYS A 1035 -11.94 49.99 -42.01
CA LYS A 1035 -11.50 48.81 -41.25
C LYS A 1035 -12.68 48.02 -40.68
N ALA A 1036 -13.70 48.69 -40.16
CA ALA A 1036 -14.91 48.05 -39.62
C ALA A 1036 -15.62 47.22 -40.70
N VAL A 1037 -15.83 47.80 -41.89
CA VAL A 1037 -16.45 47.10 -43.03
C VAL A 1037 -15.67 45.84 -43.41
N LYS A 1038 -14.34 45.94 -43.56
CA LYS A 1038 -13.50 44.79 -43.91
C LYS A 1038 -13.61 43.64 -42.92
N LEU A 1039 -13.70 43.94 -41.62
CA LEU A 1039 -13.84 42.93 -40.58
C LEU A 1039 -15.25 42.33 -40.53
N PHE A 1040 -16.30 43.16 -40.63
CA PHE A 1040 -17.68 42.68 -40.67
C PHE A 1040 -17.97 41.84 -41.93
N GLN A 1041 -17.32 42.11 -43.07
CA GLN A 1041 -17.45 41.28 -44.28
C GLN A 1041 -16.92 39.85 -44.10
N THR A 1042 -15.93 39.65 -43.22
CA THR A 1042 -15.38 38.33 -42.90
C THR A 1042 -16.32 37.51 -42.00
N LEU A 1043 -17.25 38.17 -41.30
CA LEU A 1043 -18.19 37.55 -40.37
C LEU A 1043 -19.50 37.22 -41.09
N LYS A 1044 -19.97 35.99 -40.94
CA LYS A 1044 -21.22 35.54 -41.59
C LYS A 1044 -22.47 36.06 -40.88
N ASP A 1045 -22.44 36.14 -39.56
CA ASP A 1045 -23.62 36.42 -38.72
C ASP A 1045 -23.75 37.90 -38.30
N ALA A 1046 -23.10 38.83 -39.01
CA ALA A 1046 -23.06 40.27 -38.69
C ALA A 1046 -23.65 41.15 -39.81
N SER A 1047 -24.68 40.63 -40.47
CA SER A 1047 -25.28 41.21 -41.68
C SER A 1047 -25.92 42.59 -41.42
N CYS A 1048 -26.60 42.74 -40.28
CA CYS A 1048 -27.24 43.99 -39.84
C CYS A 1048 -26.20 45.06 -39.44
N GLU A 1049 -25.15 44.68 -38.71
CA GLU A 1049 -24.05 45.55 -38.31
C GLU A 1049 -23.29 46.06 -39.53
N LEU A 1050 -23.01 45.19 -40.51
CA LEU A 1050 -22.38 45.56 -41.76
C LEU A 1050 -23.24 46.61 -42.51
N LEU A 1051 -24.54 46.36 -42.65
CA LEU A 1051 -25.48 47.29 -43.29
C LEU A 1051 -25.53 48.64 -42.54
N ARG A 1052 -25.58 48.62 -41.21
CA ARG A 1052 -25.55 49.83 -40.38
C ARG A 1052 -24.29 50.65 -40.62
N VAL A 1053 -23.12 50.01 -40.62
CA VAL A 1053 -21.83 50.68 -40.86
C VAL A 1053 -21.80 51.30 -42.25
N GLN A 1054 -22.31 50.62 -43.28
CA GLN A 1054 -22.39 51.15 -44.64
C GLN A 1054 -23.32 52.37 -44.74
N LEU A 1055 -24.48 52.33 -44.08
CA LEU A 1055 -25.41 53.46 -44.03
C LEU A 1055 -24.83 54.67 -43.32
N GLU A 1056 -24.06 54.47 -42.24
CA GLU A 1056 -23.34 55.56 -41.59
C GLU A 1056 -22.23 56.16 -42.46
N ARG A 1057 -21.52 55.34 -43.25
CA ARG A 1057 -20.54 55.83 -44.25
C ARG A 1057 -21.22 56.67 -45.33
N VAL A 1058 -22.42 56.29 -45.74
CA VAL A 1058 -23.23 57.09 -46.68
C VAL A 1058 -23.63 58.42 -46.05
N ALA A 1059 -24.11 58.41 -44.79
CA ALA A 1059 -24.41 59.65 -44.07
C ALA A 1059 -23.16 60.55 -43.92
N PHE A 1060 -21.98 59.97 -43.70
CA PHE A 1060 -20.71 60.69 -43.67
C PHE A 1060 -20.37 61.33 -45.03
N ALA A 1061 -20.59 60.62 -46.14
CA ALA A 1061 -20.40 61.17 -47.48
C ALA A 1061 -21.42 62.28 -47.81
N GLU A 1062 -22.68 62.13 -47.40
CA GLU A 1062 -23.71 63.17 -47.51
C GLU A 1062 -23.33 64.45 -46.75
N PHE A 1063 -22.82 64.30 -45.52
CA PHE A 1063 -22.33 65.43 -44.73
C PHE A 1063 -21.14 66.13 -45.41
N GLN A 1064 -20.23 65.37 -46.03
CA GLN A 1064 -19.14 65.95 -46.81
C GLN A 1064 -19.65 66.69 -48.05
N MET A 1065 -20.62 66.13 -48.77
CA MET A 1065 -21.24 66.78 -49.93
C MET A 1065 -21.87 68.12 -49.55
N ALA A 1066 -22.59 68.17 -48.42
CA ALA A 1066 -23.26 69.39 -47.95
C ALA A 1066 -22.27 70.54 -47.69
N ASN A 1067 -21.05 70.22 -47.27
CA ASN A 1067 -19.99 71.19 -46.99
C ASN A 1067 -19.14 71.59 -48.21
N GLN A 1068 -19.43 71.05 -49.40
CA GLN A 1068 -18.71 71.39 -50.63
C GLN A 1068 -19.46 72.45 -51.44
N ASN A 1069 -18.72 73.30 -52.14
CA ASN A 1069 -19.29 74.37 -52.97
C ASN A 1069 -19.29 74.05 -54.48
N SER A 1070 -18.44 73.13 -54.94
CA SER A 1070 -18.32 72.78 -56.37
C SER A 1070 -19.26 71.64 -56.76
N ASN A 1071 -20.03 71.82 -57.85
CA ASN A 1071 -20.87 70.75 -58.40
C ASN A 1071 -20.06 69.51 -58.84
N THR A 1072 -18.80 69.71 -59.23
CA THR A 1072 -17.91 68.60 -59.64
C THR A 1072 -17.47 67.76 -58.45
N SER A 1073 -17.14 68.41 -57.32
CA SER A 1073 -16.79 67.68 -56.10
C SER A 1073 -18.02 67.00 -55.50
N LYS A 1074 -19.17 67.67 -55.51
CA LYS A 1074 -20.45 67.09 -55.07
C LYS A 1074 -20.79 65.85 -55.87
N LEU A 1075 -20.67 65.90 -57.19
CA LEU A 1075 -20.90 64.74 -58.05
C LEU A 1075 -19.97 63.57 -57.68
N LYS A 1076 -18.68 63.83 -57.47
CA LYS A 1076 -17.71 62.80 -57.04
C LYS A 1076 -18.05 62.18 -55.68
N THR A 1077 -18.45 63.00 -54.69
CA THR A 1077 -18.81 62.51 -53.36
C THR A 1077 -20.12 61.73 -53.35
N VAL A 1078 -21.14 62.16 -54.11
CA VAL A 1078 -22.41 61.44 -54.23
C VAL A 1078 -22.25 60.15 -55.04
N SER A 1079 -21.41 60.15 -56.08
CA SER A 1079 -21.06 58.92 -56.81
C SER A 1079 -20.39 57.92 -55.88
N GLY A 1080 -19.40 58.34 -55.09
CA GLY A 1080 -18.77 57.48 -54.09
C GLY A 1080 -19.74 57.00 -52.99
N ALA A 1081 -20.74 57.81 -52.62
CA ALA A 1081 -21.80 57.37 -51.70
C ALA A 1081 -22.71 56.30 -52.32
N LEU A 1082 -23.00 56.41 -53.63
CA LEU A 1082 -23.72 55.37 -54.37
C LEU A 1082 -22.89 54.08 -54.47
N ASP A 1083 -21.58 54.17 -54.69
CA ASP A 1083 -20.69 53.01 -54.69
C ASP A 1083 -20.70 52.28 -53.34
N ILE A 1084 -20.78 53.00 -52.23
CA ILE A 1084 -20.93 52.43 -50.87
C ILE A 1084 -22.29 51.70 -50.73
N MET A 1085 -23.37 52.28 -51.26
CA MET A 1085 -24.69 51.63 -51.26
C MET A 1085 -24.67 50.34 -52.09
N ILE A 1086 -24.05 50.36 -53.28
CA ILE A 1086 -23.86 49.18 -54.12
C ILE A 1086 -23.03 48.11 -53.37
N ALA A 1087 -21.96 48.52 -52.69
CA ALA A 1087 -21.14 47.62 -51.88
C ALA A 1087 -21.87 46.99 -50.67
N SER A 1088 -23.10 47.42 -50.37
CA SER A 1088 -23.97 46.77 -49.38
C SER A 1088 -24.67 45.52 -49.93
N GLU A 1089 -24.50 45.20 -51.22
CA GLU A 1089 -25.06 43.99 -51.86
C GLU A 1089 -24.73 42.71 -51.06
N TYR A 1090 -23.48 42.55 -50.63
CA TYR A 1090 -23.06 41.40 -49.84
C TYR A 1090 -23.82 41.29 -48.51
N ALA A 1091 -24.11 42.40 -47.83
CA ALA A 1091 -24.91 42.40 -46.60
C ALA A 1091 -26.34 41.93 -46.87
N PHE A 1092 -26.94 42.39 -47.98
CA PHE A 1092 -28.27 41.95 -48.39
C PHE A 1092 -28.32 40.48 -48.85
N GLN A 1093 -27.25 39.95 -49.43
CA GLN A 1093 -27.15 38.52 -49.75
C GLN A 1093 -27.17 37.66 -48.47
N LEU A 1094 -26.43 38.07 -47.43
CA LEU A 1094 -26.47 37.40 -46.12
C LEU A 1094 -27.86 37.49 -45.49
N ILE A 1095 -28.46 38.68 -45.48
CA ILE A 1095 -29.83 38.90 -44.96
C ILE A 1095 -30.84 38.03 -45.72
N HIS A 1096 -30.71 37.89 -47.04
CA HIS A 1096 -31.61 37.05 -47.85
C HIS A 1096 -31.55 35.59 -47.42
N CYS A 1097 -30.34 35.03 -47.30
CA CYS A 1097 -30.14 33.66 -46.83
C CYS A 1097 -30.70 33.44 -45.41
N GLU A 1098 -30.53 34.41 -44.50
CA GLU A 1098 -31.02 34.32 -43.12
C GLU A 1098 -32.56 34.40 -43.05
N VAL A 1099 -33.19 35.27 -43.83
CA VAL A 1099 -34.65 35.43 -43.83
C VAL A 1099 -35.35 34.26 -44.54
N GLU A 1100 -34.76 33.68 -45.58
CA GLU A 1100 -35.27 32.46 -46.23
C GLU A 1100 -35.27 31.22 -45.32
N GLY A 1101 -34.27 31.09 -44.45
CA GLY A 1101 -34.20 30.00 -43.47
C GLY A 1101 -35.30 30.07 -42.40
N ILE A 1102 -35.63 31.27 -41.94
CA ILE A 1102 -36.68 31.51 -40.94
C ILE A 1102 -38.09 31.20 -41.47
N ASP A 1103 -38.34 31.51 -42.75
CA ASP A 1103 -39.65 31.26 -43.37
C ASP A 1103 -39.88 29.77 -43.75
N GLN A 1104 -38.85 28.90 -43.67
CA GLN A 1104 -38.97 27.45 -43.93
C GLN A 1104 -39.22 26.59 -42.67
N GLU A 1105 -38.90 27.07 -41.45
CA GLU A 1105 -39.03 26.31 -40.19
C GLU A 1105 -40.41 26.38 -39.51
N HIS A 1106 -41.41 27.06 -40.12
CA HIS A 1106 -42.77 27.08 -39.59
C HIS A 1106 -43.81 26.70 -40.65
N PRO A 1107 -44.27 25.44 -40.62
CA PRO A 1107 -45.62 25.21 -40.09
C PRO A 1107 -45.68 24.04 -39.09
N SER A 1108 -46.49 24.22 -38.02
CA SER A 1108 -46.85 23.26 -36.95
C SER A 1108 -45.73 22.77 -36.02
N ASP A 1109 -45.63 23.27 -34.79
CA ASP A 1109 -46.36 22.77 -33.62
C ASP A 1109 -46.00 23.59 -32.37
N GLY A 1110 -46.97 23.79 -31.49
CA GLY A 1110 -46.79 24.52 -30.24
C GLY A 1110 -46.09 23.65 -29.20
N ASN A 1111 -44.84 23.95 -28.89
CA ASN A 1111 -44.23 23.71 -27.58
C ASN A 1111 -42.94 24.53 -27.46
N ALA A 1112 -43.02 25.63 -26.72
CA ALA A 1112 -41.87 26.47 -26.40
C ALA A 1112 -41.06 25.80 -25.28
N SER A 1113 -39.83 25.38 -25.61
CA SER A 1113 -38.78 25.10 -24.64
C SER A 1113 -37.62 26.04 -24.92
N GLU A 1114 -37.17 26.73 -23.87
CA GLU A 1114 -36.08 27.71 -23.87
C GLU A 1114 -34.74 27.02 -24.19
N ILE A 1115 -34.22 27.24 -25.39
CA ILE A 1115 -32.84 26.89 -25.77
C ILE A 1115 -32.22 28.10 -26.51
N ASP A 1116 -31.11 28.58 -25.94
CA ASP A 1116 -30.01 29.41 -26.47
C ASP A 1116 -30.28 30.42 -27.61
N SER A 1117 -30.45 31.68 -27.20
CA SER A 1117 -30.58 32.88 -28.03
C SER A 1117 -29.24 33.36 -28.62
N SER A 1118 -28.71 32.66 -29.64
CA SER A 1118 -27.52 33.13 -30.38
C SER A 1118 -27.71 33.42 -31.87
N SER A 1119 -28.94 33.35 -32.41
CA SER A 1119 -29.20 33.67 -33.83
C SER A 1119 -30.60 34.25 -34.11
N SER A 1120 -31.16 35.06 -33.21
CA SER A 1120 -32.43 35.75 -33.49
C SER A 1120 -32.20 37.10 -34.17
N LEU A 1121 -32.31 37.09 -35.49
CA LEU A 1121 -32.31 38.29 -36.33
C LEU A 1121 -33.34 39.30 -35.79
N ASN A 1122 -32.89 40.49 -35.36
CA ASN A 1122 -33.80 41.51 -34.83
C ASN A 1122 -34.62 42.14 -35.97
N ARG A 1123 -35.74 41.50 -36.31
CA ARG A 1123 -36.61 41.87 -37.44
C ARG A 1123 -37.05 43.32 -37.42
N GLU A 1124 -37.26 43.91 -36.23
CA GLU A 1124 -37.63 45.32 -36.10
C GLU A 1124 -36.47 46.25 -36.49
N GLU A 1125 -35.26 45.91 -36.06
CA GLU A 1125 -34.06 46.67 -36.40
C GLU A 1125 -33.73 46.56 -37.89
N LEU A 1126 -33.81 45.35 -38.45
CA LEU A 1126 -33.61 45.12 -39.87
C LEU A 1126 -34.58 45.95 -40.71
N LEU A 1127 -35.87 45.98 -40.35
CA LEU A 1127 -36.86 46.82 -41.02
C LEU A 1127 -36.52 48.31 -40.96
N LYS A 1128 -36.01 48.80 -39.81
CA LYS A 1128 -35.53 50.19 -39.68
C LYS A 1128 -34.35 50.45 -40.62
N LEU A 1129 -33.36 49.55 -40.67
CA LEU A 1129 -32.19 49.69 -41.55
C LEU A 1129 -32.59 49.67 -43.03
N ILE A 1130 -33.50 48.78 -43.44
CA ILE A 1130 -34.03 48.72 -44.81
C ILE A 1130 -34.77 50.00 -45.18
N ASN A 1131 -35.64 50.50 -44.30
CA ASN A 1131 -36.34 51.77 -44.51
C ASN A 1131 -35.36 52.95 -44.70
N ILE A 1132 -34.29 52.99 -43.88
CA ILE A 1132 -33.24 53.99 -44.00
C ILE A 1132 -32.50 53.81 -45.33
N PHE A 1133 -32.15 52.58 -45.71
CA PHE A 1133 -31.46 52.27 -46.96
C PHE A 1133 -32.23 52.75 -48.18
N GLU A 1134 -33.51 52.41 -48.30
CA GLU A 1134 -34.35 52.82 -49.43
C GLU A 1134 -34.51 54.34 -49.52
N ALA A 1135 -34.70 55.01 -48.37
CA ALA A 1135 -34.81 56.46 -48.31
C ALA A 1135 -33.51 57.14 -48.77
N ARG A 1136 -32.35 56.63 -48.35
CA ARG A 1136 -31.03 57.16 -48.72
C ARG A 1136 -30.70 56.85 -50.18
N LEU A 1137 -30.99 55.65 -50.67
CA LEU A 1137 -30.78 55.29 -52.09
C LEU A 1137 -31.62 56.19 -53.01
N SER A 1138 -32.89 56.43 -52.65
CA SER A 1138 -33.77 57.35 -53.35
C SER A 1138 -33.21 58.78 -53.37
N PHE A 1139 -32.71 59.26 -52.23
CA PHE A 1139 -32.11 60.58 -52.12
C PHE A 1139 -30.87 60.71 -53.01
N LEU A 1140 -29.93 59.76 -52.94
CA LEU A 1140 -28.68 59.79 -53.72
C LEU A 1140 -28.95 59.75 -55.22
N LEU A 1141 -29.83 58.85 -55.69
CA LEU A 1141 -30.22 58.76 -57.10
C LEU A 1141 -30.84 60.07 -57.59
N LEU A 1142 -31.72 60.68 -56.80
CA LEU A 1142 -32.32 61.97 -57.14
C LEU A 1142 -31.28 63.10 -57.21
N GLN A 1143 -30.30 63.13 -56.29
CA GLN A 1143 -29.21 64.13 -56.33
C GLN A 1143 -28.29 63.92 -57.53
N LEU A 1144 -27.94 62.68 -57.88
CA LEU A 1144 -27.15 62.38 -59.08
C LEU A 1144 -27.89 62.81 -60.35
N ILE A 1145 -29.19 62.50 -60.46
CA ILE A 1145 -30.02 62.93 -61.59
C ILE A 1145 -30.04 64.47 -61.70
N LYS A 1146 -30.15 65.20 -60.59
CA LYS A 1146 -30.11 66.67 -60.58
C LYS A 1146 -28.73 67.24 -60.96
N LEU A 1147 -27.64 66.65 -60.45
CA LEU A 1147 -26.28 67.13 -60.73
C LEU A 1147 -25.85 66.83 -62.18
N LEU A 1148 -26.21 65.66 -62.71
CA LEU A 1148 -25.93 65.27 -64.10
C LEU A 1148 -26.79 66.06 -65.10
N THR A 1149 -28.03 66.41 -64.77
CA THR A 1149 -28.88 67.23 -65.66
C THR A 1149 -28.48 68.71 -65.69
N THR A 1150 -27.79 69.21 -64.66
CA THR A 1150 -27.35 70.61 -64.57
C THR A 1150 -25.90 70.83 -65.04
N SER A 1151 -25.12 69.77 -65.21
CA SER A 1151 -23.72 69.82 -65.67
C SER A 1151 -23.62 69.91 -67.20
N LYS A 1152 -23.21 71.05 -67.74
CA LYS A 1152 -22.88 71.20 -69.18
C LYS A 1152 -21.42 70.76 -69.42
N ARG A 1153 -21.19 69.57 -70.01
CA ARG A 1153 -19.83 69.07 -70.34
C ARG A 1153 -19.70 68.52 -71.78
N LYS A 1154 -18.45 68.43 -72.23
CA LYS A 1154 -17.99 68.17 -73.63
C LYS A 1154 -18.45 66.81 -74.20
N SER A 1155 -18.51 66.74 -75.53
CA SER A 1155 -19.31 65.79 -76.34
C SER A 1155 -18.99 64.30 -76.25
N SER A 1156 -17.82 63.86 -75.78
CA SER A 1156 -17.50 62.43 -75.68
C SER A 1156 -18.01 61.79 -74.38
N ALA A 1157 -17.97 62.50 -73.25
CA ALA A 1157 -18.52 62.04 -71.97
C ALA A 1157 -20.07 62.10 -71.93
N PHE A 1158 -20.69 62.80 -72.89
CA PHE A 1158 -22.12 63.07 -72.90
C PHE A 1158 -22.99 61.84 -73.23
N ALA A 1159 -22.44 60.87 -74.00
CA ALA A 1159 -23.15 59.64 -74.35
C ALA A 1159 -23.21 58.66 -73.17
N ASP A 1160 -22.09 58.47 -72.48
CA ASP A 1160 -21.99 57.64 -71.27
C ASP A 1160 -22.80 58.27 -70.12
N ASP A 1161 -22.66 59.59 -69.91
CA ASP A 1161 -23.47 60.33 -68.92
C ASP A 1161 -24.99 60.20 -69.19
N GLN A 1162 -25.42 60.13 -70.46
CA GLN A 1162 -26.83 59.90 -70.80
C GLN A 1162 -27.31 58.48 -70.48
N MET A 1163 -26.45 57.48 -70.70
CA MET A 1163 -26.77 56.09 -70.39
C MET A 1163 -26.83 55.88 -68.88
N THR A 1164 -25.84 56.41 -68.14
CA THR A 1164 -25.80 56.44 -66.67
C THR A 1164 -27.01 57.19 -66.10
N LEU A 1165 -27.39 58.34 -66.68
CA LEU A 1165 -28.59 59.09 -66.27
C LEU A 1165 -29.90 58.31 -66.51
N ARG A 1166 -30.02 57.57 -67.62
CA ARG A 1166 -31.18 56.69 -67.88
C ARG A 1166 -31.25 55.56 -66.87
N ASN A 1167 -30.11 54.94 -66.54
CA ASN A 1167 -30.03 53.87 -65.55
C ASN A 1167 -30.42 54.37 -64.15
N TYR A 1168 -29.93 55.54 -63.72
CA TYR A 1168 -30.32 56.13 -62.43
C TYR A 1168 -31.80 56.51 -62.38
N LYS A 1169 -32.38 57.06 -63.47
CA LYS A 1169 -33.82 57.34 -63.55
C LYS A 1169 -34.65 56.06 -63.48
N HIS A 1170 -34.21 55.00 -64.14
CA HIS A 1170 -34.87 53.70 -64.10
C HIS A 1170 -34.86 53.12 -62.68
N ALA A 1171 -33.69 52.99 -62.06
CA ALA A 1171 -33.51 52.51 -60.69
C ALA A 1171 -34.33 53.33 -59.67
N TYR A 1172 -34.32 54.66 -59.80
CA TYR A 1172 -35.12 55.55 -58.96
C TYR A 1172 -36.63 55.31 -59.11
N SER A 1173 -37.11 55.13 -60.34
CA SER A 1173 -38.54 54.86 -60.60
C SER A 1173 -39.00 53.49 -60.11
N THR A 1174 -38.11 52.50 -60.12
CA THR A 1174 -38.38 51.13 -59.67
C THR A 1174 -38.38 51.08 -58.14
N LEU A 1175 -37.42 51.74 -57.48
CA LEU A 1175 -37.38 51.88 -56.02
C LEU A 1175 -38.63 52.60 -55.49
N LEU A 1176 -39.04 53.71 -56.11
CA LEU A 1176 -40.26 54.43 -55.71
C LEU A 1176 -41.53 53.58 -55.82
N ARG A 1177 -41.64 52.72 -56.85
CA ARG A 1177 -42.77 51.80 -57.00
C ARG A 1177 -42.76 50.72 -55.92
N ALA A 1178 -41.60 50.12 -55.66
CA ALA A 1178 -41.44 49.09 -54.62
C ALA A 1178 -41.75 49.63 -53.21
N THR A 1179 -41.32 50.85 -52.88
CA THR A 1179 -41.59 51.48 -51.56
C THR A 1179 -43.04 51.94 -51.35
N ALA A 1180 -43.83 52.10 -52.42
CA ALA A 1180 -45.22 52.52 -52.35
C ALA A 1180 -46.18 51.37 -51.95
N GLU A 1181 -45.77 50.12 -52.15
CA GLU A 1181 -46.55 48.93 -51.83
C GLU A 1181 -46.36 48.53 -50.35
N LYS A 1182 -47.34 48.86 -49.50
CA LYS A 1182 -47.22 48.73 -48.04
C LYS A 1182 -47.26 47.29 -47.48
N ASN A 1183 -47.54 46.27 -48.31
CA ASN A 1183 -47.81 44.89 -47.87
C ASN A 1183 -46.84 43.83 -48.45
N ILE A 1184 -45.67 44.22 -48.95
CA ILE A 1184 -44.69 43.27 -49.53
C ILE A 1184 -43.99 42.47 -48.39
N PRO A 1185 -43.92 41.12 -48.48
CA PRO A 1185 -43.09 40.29 -47.61
C PRO A 1185 -41.62 40.74 -47.55
N LEU A 1186 -40.98 40.58 -46.39
CA LEU A 1186 -39.60 41.03 -46.17
C LEU A 1186 -38.60 40.43 -47.17
N VAL A 1187 -38.74 39.14 -47.49
CA VAL A 1187 -37.92 38.43 -48.48
C VAL A 1187 -38.00 39.09 -49.85
N GLN A 1188 -39.22 39.32 -50.36
CA GLN A 1188 -39.44 39.96 -51.67
C GLN A 1188 -38.90 41.39 -51.71
N ARG A 1189 -38.99 42.12 -50.58
CA ARG A 1189 -38.43 43.46 -50.47
C ARG A 1189 -36.91 43.46 -50.56
N VAL A 1190 -36.25 42.50 -49.90
CA VAL A 1190 -34.79 42.29 -49.98
C VAL A 1190 -34.38 41.88 -51.39
N GLU A 1191 -35.13 41.00 -52.05
CA GLU A 1191 -34.87 40.55 -53.42
C GLU A 1191 -34.94 41.72 -54.43
N VAL A 1192 -35.93 42.60 -54.30
CA VAL A 1192 -36.04 43.81 -55.13
C VAL A 1192 -34.82 44.73 -54.94
N ILE A 1193 -34.34 44.90 -53.70
CA ILE A 1193 -33.14 45.68 -53.42
C ILE A 1193 -31.90 45.03 -54.04
N LEU A 1194 -31.72 43.71 -53.90
CA LEU A 1194 -30.61 42.98 -54.50
C LEU A 1194 -30.57 43.11 -56.02
N ASN A 1195 -31.74 43.02 -56.67
CA ASN A 1195 -31.87 43.21 -58.12
C ASN A 1195 -31.50 44.64 -58.55
N LEU A 1196 -31.92 45.65 -57.78
CA LEU A 1196 -31.54 47.05 -58.02
C LEU A 1196 -30.05 47.30 -57.86
N LEU A 1197 -29.43 46.73 -56.82
CA LEU A 1197 -27.98 46.86 -56.60
C LEU A 1197 -27.18 46.18 -57.72
N ASN A 1198 -27.61 45.02 -58.17
CA ASN A 1198 -27.02 44.32 -59.32
C ASN A 1198 -27.10 45.13 -60.62
N GLN A 1199 -28.23 45.79 -60.87
CA GLN A 1199 -28.38 46.67 -62.04
C GLN A 1199 -27.47 47.90 -61.96
N LEU A 1200 -27.36 48.52 -60.78
CA LEU A 1200 -26.51 49.68 -60.56
C LEU A 1200 -25.01 49.34 -60.62
N SER A 1201 -24.62 48.14 -60.15
CA SER A 1201 -23.24 47.61 -60.25
C SER A 1201 -22.81 47.38 -61.71
N LYS A 1202 -23.70 46.83 -62.54
CA LYS A 1202 -23.44 46.65 -63.99
C LYS A 1202 -23.29 47.98 -64.74
N ALA A 1203 -23.97 49.03 -64.28
CA ALA A 1203 -23.83 50.37 -64.82
C ALA A 1203 -22.50 51.03 -64.43
N SER A 1204 -22.04 50.88 -63.17
CA SER A 1204 -20.75 51.44 -62.72
C SER A 1204 -19.53 50.71 -63.33
N ALA A 1205 -19.62 49.40 -63.59
CA ALA A 1205 -18.56 48.64 -64.26
C ALA A 1205 -18.30 49.10 -65.72
N SER A 1206 -19.31 49.68 -66.38
CA SER A 1206 -19.15 50.23 -67.73
C SER A 1206 -18.35 51.54 -67.77
N GLU A 1207 -18.26 52.28 -66.66
CA GLU A 1207 -17.40 53.48 -66.52
C GLU A 1207 -15.92 53.11 -66.30
N ALA A 1208 -15.62 51.99 -65.62
CA ALA A 1208 -14.24 51.59 -65.29
C ALA A 1208 -13.47 50.95 -66.47
N GLY A 1209 -14.16 50.46 -67.50
CA GLY A 1209 -13.55 49.86 -68.70
C GLY A 1209 -13.09 50.87 -69.76
N SER A 1210 -13.10 52.18 -69.48
CA SER A 1210 -12.74 53.24 -70.43
C SER A 1210 -11.62 54.19 -69.96
N VAL A 1211 -10.76 53.74 -69.05
CA VAL A 1211 -9.47 54.41 -68.74
C VAL A 1211 -8.31 53.68 -69.40
#